data_AF-A0A662YI22-F1
#
_entry.id   AF-A0A662YI22-F1
#
_cell.length_a   1.000
_cell.length_b   1.000
_cell.length_c   1.000
_cell.angle_alpha   90.00
_cell.angle_beta   90.00
_cell.angle_gamma   90.00
#
_symmetry.space_group_name_H-M   'P 1'
#
loop_
_entity.id
_entity.type
_entity.pdbx_description
1 polymer ?
#
loop_
_entity_poly.entity_id
_entity_poly.type
_entity_poly.pdbx_seq_one_letter_code
_entity_poly.pdbx_strand_id
1 'polypeptide(L)'
;MDVTDPDVEENPSIAAISGAWEASLTNSNLKGFNHRGYLSYDLDENLVVLTLNTVPYSPDPFDQFKWLNTSLLELRNSSKFAFIVGHIPPIIDSYSGSALWNAAYIETYKQIVGDFSDVVKAQIFGHVHSIEFRLPLTADQTSQSQDVVGSDMNDTGSSNLMPLFMSAAISPIFRNNPAFMTWDFDTTTYELLDFAVYGTNISENSQELDWQLLFNASTAYGVDSLSWSEMNGFVERATADPELLEQYYYNSKAQSYQQIMLVSCLHARLLAVVALLVTTPELGAMSKKITSTSTSTSVGDNSGLSDSSGSGSSSSSSVAGGDEVGVKHILHFSDVHLNISESLDASASAEIPIAYGVDAPITLLTLALEYAQRILPEPDLFLFTGDHAVHDSPSEEYLVEAVKTNVETLTKYFSATGNDTLSVTAILGDTDSYPAYTLNVTDPDTQENPSIAAISGAWEGSLIDSDMNYFNDHGYLSYNLDENLVVLTLNTVPYSPNHLPDTTDQADPFGQFEWLNTTLLELRNSSKFAYIVGHIPPIIDAQDGSPMWGAAYIATYKQIVTKFTDVIKAQLFGHTHSIEFRLPLTEDMDTQAPEDVITADEEANNSSQLVPLFMAAAISPIFYNNPAFLVWDFHATTYELLDFTVYGSNISGDIQELDWQPLFKASTAYNVSSLSWSEMNSFVVDAAADSELVQQYYYNSQAQSYLQTSCEDSVCLAWYLCSMMWWSTPEDYTSCLATGSRLQASTASTSASSLAGTLLYASIAMLAMWI
;
A
#
# COMPACT_ATOMS: atom_id res chain seq x y z
N MET A 1 -4.72 30.94 3.64
CA MET A 1 -4.95 32.35 3.24
C MET A 1 -4.96 33.22 4.48
N ASP A 2 -4.21 34.31 4.52
CA ASP A 2 -4.26 35.28 5.62
C ASP A 2 -5.64 35.95 5.66
N VAL A 3 -6.24 36.01 6.85
CA VAL A 3 -7.47 36.78 7.09
C VAL A 3 -7.10 38.24 6.97
N THR A 4 -7.59 38.92 5.93
CA THR A 4 -7.36 40.35 5.76
C THR A 4 -8.06 41.13 6.87
N ASP A 5 -7.45 42.25 7.25
CA ASP A 5 -8.03 43.26 8.13
C ASP A 5 -9.50 43.55 7.73
N PRO A 6 -10.47 43.57 8.67
CA PRO A 6 -11.88 43.86 8.38
C PRO A 6 -12.12 45.18 7.63
N ASP A 7 -11.14 46.10 7.59
CA ASP A 7 -11.18 47.34 6.82
C ASP A 7 -10.75 47.19 5.33
N VAL A 8 -10.37 46.00 4.88
CA VAL A 8 -9.95 45.71 3.49
C VAL A 8 -11.14 45.27 2.64
N GLU A 9 -11.51 46.06 1.62
CA GLU A 9 -12.69 45.81 0.78
C GLU A 9 -12.64 44.49 -0.02
N GLU A 10 -11.44 43.97 -0.37
CA GLU A 10 -11.26 42.74 -1.17
C GLU A 10 -10.02 41.95 -0.74
N ASN A 11 -10.13 40.63 -0.64
CA ASN A 11 -8.99 39.75 -0.44
C ASN A 11 -8.21 39.62 -1.77
N PRO A 12 -6.93 40.04 -1.85
CA PRO A 12 -6.19 40.08 -3.12
C PRO A 12 -6.04 38.70 -3.78
N SER A 13 -5.96 37.62 -2.99
CA SER A 13 -5.81 36.26 -3.52
C SER A 13 -7.11 35.76 -4.13
N ILE A 14 -8.25 36.10 -3.51
CA ILE A 14 -9.57 35.74 -4.02
C ILE A 14 -9.93 36.61 -5.23
N ALA A 15 -9.66 37.92 -5.15
CA ALA A 15 -9.89 38.86 -6.25
C ALA A 15 -9.04 38.53 -7.50
N ALA A 16 -7.84 37.97 -7.31
CA ALA A 16 -6.98 37.54 -8.42
C ALA A 16 -7.59 36.40 -9.27
N ILE A 17 -8.46 35.58 -8.67
CA ILE A 17 -9.08 34.43 -9.36
C ILE A 17 -10.57 34.66 -9.65
N SER A 18 -11.25 35.54 -8.90
CA SER A 18 -12.70 35.72 -8.97
C SER A 18 -13.20 36.22 -10.33
N GLY A 19 -12.33 36.85 -11.13
CA GLY A 19 -12.60 37.25 -12.52
C GLY A 19 -13.14 36.10 -13.39
N ALA A 20 -12.77 34.85 -13.08
CA ALA A 20 -13.30 33.68 -13.79
C ALA A 20 -14.82 33.47 -13.63
N TRP A 21 -15.44 34.07 -12.60
CA TRP A 21 -16.86 33.94 -12.29
C TRP A 21 -17.68 35.21 -12.57
N GLU A 22 -17.08 36.26 -13.14
CA GLU A 22 -17.77 37.52 -13.48
C GLU A 22 -18.99 37.32 -14.38
N ALA A 23 -18.92 36.36 -15.30
CA ALA A 23 -20.02 36.04 -16.21
C ALA A 23 -21.19 35.28 -15.54
N SER A 24 -20.94 34.68 -14.38
CA SER A 24 -21.85 33.73 -13.72
C SER A 24 -22.41 34.23 -12.38
N LEU A 25 -21.84 35.31 -11.82
CA LEU A 25 -22.25 35.88 -10.55
C LEU A 25 -22.82 37.29 -10.72
N THR A 26 -23.81 37.64 -9.89
CA THR A 26 -24.28 39.03 -9.80
C THR A 26 -23.17 39.92 -9.20
N ASN A 27 -23.17 41.23 -9.52
CA ASN A 27 -22.20 42.17 -8.95
C ASN A 27 -22.16 42.16 -7.41
N SER A 28 -23.29 41.88 -6.75
CA SER A 28 -23.36 41.77 -5.28
C SER A 28 -22.69 40.50 -4.78
N ASN A 29 -22.94 39.36 -5.44
CA ASN A 29 -22.34 38.08 -5.06
C ASN A 29 -20.84 38.07 -5.34
N LEU A 30 -20.42 38.63 -6.47
CA LEU A 30 -19.01 38.77 -6.83
C LEU A 30 -18.26 39.64 -5.81
N LYS A 31 -18.84 40.78 -5.39
CA LYS A 31 -18.23 41.63 -4.36
C LYS A 31 -18.14 40.92 -3.00
N GLY A 32 -19.18 40.17 -2.61
CA GLY A 32 -19.16 39.36 -1.38
C GLY A 32 -18.11 38.25 -1.44
N PHE A 33 -17.99 37.59 -2.58
CA PHE A 33 -17.01 36.54 -2.84
C PHE A 33 -15.57 37.09 -2.81
N ASN A 34 -15.30 38.22 -3.48
CA ASN A 34 -13.98 38.88 -3.44
C ASN A 34 -13.51 39.19 -2.02
N HIS A 35 -14.44 39.50 -1.12
CA HIS A 35 -14.12 39.85 0.26
C HIS A 35 -13.93 38.63 1.16
N ARG A 36 -14.75 37.57 1.01
CA ARG A 36 -14.84 36.48 2.01
C ARG A 36 -14.64 35.05 1.46
N GLY A 37 -14.77 34.88 0.15
CA GLY A 37 -14.67 33.59 -0.54
C GLY A 37 -15.88 32.66 -0.39
N TYR A 38 -16.93 33.08 0.31
CA TYR A 38 -18.21 32.37 0.41
C TYR A 38 -19.33 33.25 -0.14
N LEU A 39 -20.41 32.62 -0.64
CA LEU A 39 -21.55 33.31 -1.24
C LEU A 39 -22.84 32.50 -1.13
N SER A 40 -23.96 33.14 -1.44
CA SER A 40 -25.22 32.45 -1.68
C SER A 40 -25.85 32.88 -3.00
N TYR A 41 -26.66 32.00 -3.58
CA TYR A 41 -27.49 32.33 -4.74
C TYR A 41 -28.77 31.50 -4.74
N ASP A 42 -29.84 32.06 -5.29
CA ASP A 42 -31.12 31.37 -5.44
C ASP A 42 -31.01 30.38 -6.62
N LEU A 43 -31.23 29.09 -6.34
CA LEU A 43 -31.33 28.05 -7.37
C LEU A 43 -32.78 27.92 -7.88
N ASP A 44 -33.73 28.15 -6.98
CA ASP A 44 -35.18 28.17 -7.23
C ASP A 44 -35.85 29.22 -6.32
N GLU A 45 -37.13 29.52 -6.51
CA GLU A 45 -37.86 30.49 -5.68
C GLU A 45 -37.79 30.18 -4.17
N ASN A 46 -37.76 28.90 -3.80
CA ASN A 46 -37.72 28.44 -2.41
C ASN A 46 -36.44 27.65 -2.05
N LEU A 47 -35.43 27.58 -2.94
CA LEU A 47 -34.17 26.87 -2.68
C LEU A 47 -32.96 27.78 -2.93
N VAL A 48 -32.10 27.89 -1.92
CA VAL A 48 -30.88 28.70 -1.96
C VAL A 48 -29.65 27.82 -1.81
N VAL A 49 -28.62 28.05 -2.63
CA VAL A 49 -27.32 27.39 -2.48
C VAL A 49 -26.41 28.29 -1.64
N LEU A 50 -25.85 27.72 -0.57
CA LEU A 50 -24.86 28.34 0.32
C LEU A 50 -23.49 27.73 0.03
N THR A 51 -22.59 28.49 -0.59
CA THR A 51 -21.24 28.05 -0.94
C THR A 51 -20.25 28.48 0.13
N LEU A 52 -19.56 27.52 0.75
CA LEU A 52 -18.58 27.75 1.81
C LEU A 52 -17.17 27.94 1.27
N ASN A 53 -16.39 28.78 1.95
CA ASN A 53 -14.95 28.86 1.82
C ASN A 53 -14.29 27.88 2.80
N THR A 54 -13.64 26.84 2.28
CA THR A 54 -13.10 25.73 3.08
C THR A 54 -11.56 25.72 3.16
N VAL A 55 -10.90 26.81 2.72
CA VAL A 55 -9.44 26.97 2.63
C VAL A 55 -8.77 27.86 3.73
N PRO A 56 -9.47 28.70 4.53
CA PRO A 56 -8.76 29.56 5.48
C PRO A 56 -8.35 28.88 6.79
N TYR A 57 -7.24 29.32 7.38
CA TYR A 57 -6.69 28.84 8.67
C TYR A 57 -6.91 29.89 9.78
N SER A 58 -8.15 30.05 10.30
CA SER A 58 -8.47 30.98 11.40
C SER A 58 -9.77 30.58 12.14
N PRO A 59 -9.98 30.95 13.43
CA PRO A 59 -11.08 30.45 14.28
C PRO A 59 -12.55 30.68 13.83
N ASP A 60 -12.80 31.57 12.87
CA ASP A 60 -14.03 31.68 12.07
C ASP A 60 -13.70 32.67 10.95
N PRO A 61 -13.07 32.20 9.86
CA PRO A 61 -12.50 33.10 8.88
C PRO A 61 -13.62 33.88 8.19
N PHE A 62 -13.54 35.21 8.26
CA PHE A 62 -14.52 36.14 7.67
C PHE A 62 -15.95 35.99 8.20
N ASP A 63 -16.15 35.65 9.49
CA ASP A 63 -17.48 35.48 10.12
C ASP A 63 -18.35 34.42 9.38
N GLN A 64 -17.73 33.40 8.76
CA GLN A 64 -18.45 32.43 7.93
C GLN A 64 -19.48 31.62 8.70
N PHE A 65 -19.15 31.10 9.88
CA PHE A 65 -20.12 30.31 10.67
C PHE A 65 -21.28 31.18 11.16
N LYS A 66 -20.98 32.41 11.57
CA LYS A 66 -22.02 33.41 11.91
C LYS A 66 -22.90 33.75 10.71
N TRP A 67 -22.32 33.91 9.52
CA TRP A 67 -23.06 34.13 8.28
C TRP A 67 -23.93 32.93 7.91
N LEU A 68 -23.40 31.71 7.99
CA LEU A 68 -24.12 30.48 7.68
C LEU A 68 -25.33 30.32 8.61
N ASN A 69 -25.12 30.47 9.92
CA ASN A 69 -26.17 30.41 10.93
C ASN A 69 -27.27 31.47 10.71
N THR A 70 -26.88 32.71 10.40
CA THR A 70 -27.83 33.81 10.12
C THR A 70 -28.61 33.54 8.84
N SER A 71 -27.94 33.09 7.78
CA SER A 71 -28.56 32.79 6.49
C SER A 71 -29.59 31.66 6.62
N LEU A 72 -29.24 30.57 7.31
CA LEU A 72 -30.16 29.45 7.55
C LEU A 72 -31.37 29.87 8.40
N LEU A 73 -31.18 30.76 9.38
CA LEU A 73 -32.30 31.33 10.16
C LEU A 73 -33.23 32.20 9.30
N GLU A 74 -32.68 33.00 8.39
CA GLU A 74 -33.47 33.80 7.45
C GLU A 74 -34.27 32.92 6.49
N LEU A 75 -33.67 31.84 5.98
CA LEU A 75 -34.34 30.86 5.14
C LEU A 75 -35.46 30.14 5.90
N ARG A 76 -35.21 29.69 7.13
CA ARG A 76 -36.25 29.11 8.01
C ARG A 76 -37.44 30.05 8.19
N ASN A 77 -37.17 31.31 8.55
CA ASN A 77 -38.20 32.33 8.77
C ASN A 77 -38.99 32.67 7.50
N SER A 78 -38.36 32.47 6.34
CA SER A 78 -38.96 32.70 5.03
C SER A 78 -39.57 31.43 4.42
N SER A 79 -39.58 30.31 5.15
CA SER A 79 -40.04 29.00 4.65
C SER A 79 -39.33 28.55 3.36
N LYS A 80 -38.02 28.82 3.27
CA LYS A 80 -37.13 28.39 2.19
C LYS A 80 -36.15 27.32 2.67
N PHE A 81 -35.54 26.62 1.72
CA PHE A 81 -34.59 25.53 1.94
C PHE A 81 -33.18 25.90 1.45
N ALA A 82 -32.19 25.13 1.90
CA ALA A 82 -30.79 25.36 1.59
C ALA A 82 -30.07 24.10 1.08
N PHE A 83 -29.24 24.25 0.05
CA PHE A 83 -28.17 23.31 -0.28
C PHE A 83 -26.84 23.92 0.17
N ILE A 84 -26.04 23.17 0.92
CA ILE A 84 -24.70 23.59 1.33
C ILE A 84 -23.69 22.92 0.41
N VAL A 85 -22.76 23.71 -0.15
CA VAL A 85 -21.70 23.21 -1.02
C VAL A 85 -20.33 23.75 -0.60
N GLY A 86 -19.28 22.95 -0.75
CA GLY A 86 -17.90 23.34 -0.42
C GLY A 86 -16.87 22.48 -1.15
N HIS A 87 -15.58 22.83 -1.06
CA HIS A 87 -14.53 22.00 -1.67
C HIS A 87 -14.00 20.95 -0.69
N ILE A 88 -13.36 21.38 0.41
CA ILE A 88 -12.79 20.49 1.43
C ILE A 88 -13.89 20.09 2.43
N PRO A 89 -14.24 18.79 2.56
CA PRO A 89 -15.28 18.33 3.48
C PRO A 89 -14.84 18.31 4.96
N PRO A 90 -15.77 18.49 5.92
CA PRO A 90 -15.52 18.41 7.36
C PRO A 90 -15.45 16.95 7.86
N ILE A 91 -14.55 16.14 7.29
CA ILE A 91 -14.45 14.69 7.52
C ILE A 91 -13.01 14.25 7.82
N ILE A 92 -12.84 12.97 8.15
CA ILE A 92 -11.56 12.27 8.00
C ILE A 92 -11.39 11.85 6.54
N ASP A 93 -10.21 12.13 6.01
CA ASP A 93 -9.78 11.72 4.68
C ASP A 93 -9.67 10.19 4.58
N SER A 94 -10.25 9.62 3.53
CA SER A 94 -10.32 8.16 3.36
C SER A 94 -8.99 7.53 2.95
N TYR A 95 -8.03 8.32 2.45
CA TYR A 95 -6.68 7.82 2.12
C TYR A 95 -5.72 7.93 3.30
N SER A 96 -5.56 9.14 3.84
CA SER A 96 -4.55 9.44 4.86
C SER A 96 -5.00 9.18 6.30
N GLY A 97 -6.29 8.96 6.54
CA GLY A 97 -6.85 8.87 7.89
C GLY A 97 -6.77 10.18 8.69
N SER A 98 -6.35 11.28 8.07
CA SER A 98 -6.18 12.58 8.70
C SER A 98 -7.47 13.41 8.66
N ALA A 99 -7.71 14.22 9.70
CA ALA A 99 -8.84 15.16 9.71
C ALA A 99 -8.59 16.32 8.73
N LEU A 100 -9.53 16.57 7.82
CA LEU A 100 -9.43 17.63 6.81
C LEU A 100 -9.76 19.03 7.37
N TRP A 101 -10.54 19.08 8.45
CA TRP A 101 -10.89 20.30 9.17
C TRP A 101 -10.42 20.19 10.62
N ASN A 102 -10.16 21.34 11.26
CA ASN A 102 -9.95 21.37 12.70
C ASN A 102 -11.21 20.84 13.42
N ALA A 103 -11.02 19.99 14.44
CA ALA A 103 -12.10 19.36 15.19
C ALA A 103 -13.13 20.39 15.73
N ALA A 104 -12.69 21.56 16.20
CA ALA A 104 -13.60 22.60 16.69
C ALA A 104 -14.52 23.16 15.58
N TYR A 105 -14.03 23.21 14.33
CA TYR A 105 -14.80 23.67 13.18
C TYR A 105 -15.80 22.61 12.73
N ILE A 106 -15.40 21.34 12.76
CA ILE A 106 -16.29 20.20 12.49
C ILE A 106 -17.47 20.22 13.47
N GLU A 107 -17.20 20.36 14.78
CA GLU A 107 -18.26 20.40 15.79
C GLU A 107 -19.18 21.62 15.65
N THR A 108 -18.61 22.80 15.38
CA THR A 108 -19.41 24.02 15.12
C THR A 108 -20.30 23.85 13.89
N TYR A 109 -19.75 23.30 12.80
CA TYR A 109 -20.50 23.05 11.57
C TYR A 109 -21.62 22.02 11.78
N LYS A 110 -21.31 20.89 12.43
CA LYS A 110 -22.30 19.86 12.79
C LYS A 110 -23.44 20.45 13.62
N GLN A 111 -23.12 21.29 14.60
CA GLN A 111 -24.13 21.94 15.42
C GLN A 111 -25.04 22.83 14.58
N ILE A 112 -24.49 23.70 13.73
CA ILE A 112 -25.29 24.58 12.87
C ILE A 112 -26.17 23.75 11.93
N VAL A 113 -25.61 22.79 11.20
CA VAL A 113 -26.41 21.97 10.25
C VAL A 113 -27.48 21.17 10.98
N GLY A 114 -27.20 20.64 12.17
CA GLY A 114 -28.19 19.94 12.98
C GLY A 114 -29.32 20.83 13.48
N ASP A 115 -28.96 22.03 13.97
CA ASP A 115 -29.90 23.04 14.41
C ASP A 115 -30.80 23.54 13.27
N PHE A 116 -30.44 23.32 11.99
CA PHE A 116 -31.17 23.71 10.78
C PHE A 116 -31.53 22.54 9.85
N SER A 117 -31.67 21.34 10.40
CA SER A 117 -31.96 20.11 9.64
C SER A 117 -33.31 20.08 8.90
N ASP A 118 -34.28 20.90 9.32
CA ASP A 118 -35.54 21.15 8.60
C ASP A 118 -35.36 22.01 7.33
N VAL A 119 -34.29 22.82 7.28
CA VAL A 119 -33.97 23.76 6.19
C VAL A 119 -32.93 23.20 5.24
N VAL A 120 -31.91 22.51 5.74
CA VAL A 120 -30.78 22.02 4.94
C VAL A 120 -31.17 20.71 4.24
N LYS A 121 -31.21 20.74 2.89
CA LYS A 121 -31.73 19.67 2.02
C LYS A 121 -30.72 19.04 1.05
N ALA A 122 -29.49 19.59 0.95
CA ALA A 122 -28.30 18.87 0.48
C ALA A 122 -27.01 19.37 1.15
N GLN A 123 -25.99 18.50 1.25
CA GLN A 123 -24.62 18.83 1.62
C GLN A 123 -23.64 18.15 0.65
N ILE A 124 -22.96 18.90 -0.21
CA ILE A 124 -22.14 18.36 -1.31
C ILE A 124 -20.74 18.96 -1.29
N PHE A 125 -19.73 18.11 -1.23
CA PHE A 125 -18.31 18.48 -1.16
C PHE A 125 -17.48 17.79 -2.24
N GLY A 126 -16.19 18.14 -2.35
CA GLY A 126 -15.24 17.50 -3.25
C GLY A 126 -13.96 17.07 -2.52
N HIS A 127 -12.80 17.40 -3.10
CA HIS A 127 -11.45 17.24 -2.52
C HIS A 127 -10.89 15.82 -2.44
N VAL A 128 -11.70 14.80 -2.15
CA VAL A 128 -11.22 13.42 -1.94
C VAL A 128 -10.99 12.65 -3.25
N HIS A 129 -11.52 13.11 -4.39
CA HIS A 129 -11.43 12.37 -5.67
C HIS A 129 -11.97 10.93 -5.57
N SER A 130 -12.99 10.75 -4.74
CA SER A 130 -13.62 9.48 -4.44
C SER A 130 -15.11 9.77 -4.22
N ILE A 131 -15.97 8.99 -4.87
CA ILE A 131 -17.42 9.10 -4.78
C ILE A 131 -17.85 8.43 -3.47
N GLU A 132 -18.08 9.24 -2.46
CA GLU A 132 -18.32 8.78 -1.10
C GLU A 132 -19.48 9.54 -0.43
N PHE A 133 -19.96 9.01 0.70
CA PHE A 133 -20.88 9.72 1.59
C PHE A 133 -20.50 9.51 3.07
N ARG A 134 -21.04 10.34 3.95
CA ARG A 134 -20.92 10.23 5.41
C ARG A 134 -22.28 10.43 6.08
N LEU A 135 -22.59 9.60 7.06
CA LEU A 135 -23.79 9.71 7.89
C LEU A 135 -23.46 10.44 9.20
N PRO A 136 -24.08 11.59 9.51
CA PRO A 136 -23.87 12.27 10.79
C PRO A 136 -24.58 11.51 11.92
N LEU A 137 -23.91 11.29 13.07
CA LEU A 137 -24.60 10.83 14.31
C LEU A 137 -24.91 12.01 15.23
N THR A 138 -25.88 11.79 16.13
CA THR A 138 -26.35 12.77 17.10
C THR A 138 -25.51 12.76 18.40
N ALA A 139 -25.58 13.85 19.16
CA ALA A 139 -24.81 14.06 20.39
C ALA A 139 -25.15 13.09 21.56
N ASP A 140 -26.27 12.36 21.50
CA ASP A 140 -26.56 11.31 22.49
C ASP A 140 -25.80 10.00 22.17
N GLN A 141 -25.46 9.77 20.90
CA GLN A 141 -24.73 8.57 20.46
C GLN A 141 -23.21 8.66 20.70
N THR A 142 -22.67 9.85 20.96
CA THR A 142 -21.25 10.02 21.34
C THR A 142 -20.98 9.64 22.81
N SER A 143 -22.04 9.41 23.61
CA SER A 143 -21.94 9.06 25.04
C SER A 143 -22.20 7.58 25.34
N GLN A 144 -22.55 6.76 24.34
CA GLN A 144 -22.88 5.33 24.48
C GLN A 144 -22.15 4.45 23.44
N SER A 145 -20.87 4.71 23.17
CA SER A 145 -20.05 3.94 22.22
C SER A 145 -19.54 2.60 22.76
N GLN A 146 -20.41 1.85 23.47
CA GLN A 146 -20.28 0.40 23.69
C GLN A 146 -21.62 -0.26 23.35
N ASP A 147 -21.63 -1.08 22.31
CA ASP A 147 -22.73 -1.92 21.81
C ASP A 147 -23.95 -1.21 21.18
N VAL A 148 -23.81 -0.61 19.98
CA VAL A 148 -24.98 -0.38 19.11
C VAL A 148 -24.68 -0.59 17.62
N VAL A 149 -24.50 -1.85 17.23
CA VAL A 149 -25.01 -2.33 15.93
C VAL A 149 -26.16 -3.25 16.27
N GLY A 150 -27.40 -2.80 15.99
CA GLY A 150 -28.61 -3.59 16.20
C GLY A 150 -29.45 -3.24 17.45
N SER A 151 -29.81 -1.97 17.65
CA SER A 151 -30.95 -1.65 18.54
C SER A 151 -32.14 -1.11 17.75
N ASP A 152 -33.25 -1.86 17.78
CA ASP A 152 -34.58 -1.35 17.52
C ASP A 152 -34.84 -0.18 18.48
N MET A 153 -34.63 1.06 18.01
CA MET A 153 -35.03 2.25 18.74
C MET A 153 -35.92 3.13 17.87
N ASN A 154 -37.21 3.00 18.16
CA ASN A 154 -38.29 3.88 17.75
C ASN A 154 -38.17 5.25 18.48
N ASP A 155 -36.99 5.89 18.41
CA ASP A 155 -36.73 7.19 19.03
C ASP A 155 -36.87 8.31 18.00
N THR A 156 -38.01 9.00 18.09
CA THR A 156 -38.51 10.02 17.18
C THR A 156 -37.75 11.36 17.24
N GLY A 157 -36.54 11.40 17.82
CA GLY A 157 -35.67 12.58 17.92
C GLY A 157 -34.44 12.55 16.99
N SER A 158 -34.09 11.42 16.40
CA SER A 158 -32.75 11.16 15.82
C SER A 158 -32.67 11.20 14.27
N SER A 159 -33.76 11.53 13.56
CA SER A 159 -33.93 11.18 12.14
C SER A 159 -33.62 12.27 11.10
N ASN A 160 -33.06 13.42 11.49
CA ASN A 160 -33.08 14.61 10.61
C ASN A 160 -31.71 15.08 10.09
N LEU A 161 -30.59 14.46 10.48
CA LEU A 161 -29.29 14.85 9.91
C LEU A 161 -29.10 14.19 8.55
N MET A 162 -29.11 15.00 7.50
CA MET A 162 -28.94 14.53 6.14
C MET A 162 -27.48 14.08 5.88
N PRO A 163 -27.28 13.03 5.06
CA PRO A 163 -25.94 12.60 4.65
C PRO A 163 -25.14 13.72 3.98
N LEU A 164 -23.82 13.67 4.16
CA LEU A 164 -22.86 14.52 3.48
C LEU A 164 -22.27 13.74 2.30
N PHE A 165 -22.28 14.30 1.09
CA PHE A 165 -21.88 13.61 -0.13
C PHE A 165 -20.62 14.22 -0.76
N MET A 166 -19.79 13.37 -1.36
CA MET A 166 -18.53 13.73 -2.02
C MET A 166 -18.71 13.50 -3.51
N SER A 167 -18.46 14.55 -4.28
CA SER A 167 -18.60 14.56 -5.72
C SER A 167 -17.48 13.76 -6.40
N ALA A 168 -17.79 13.20 -7.57
CA ALA A 168 -16.82 12.65 -8.50
C ALA A 168 -15.78 13.69 -8.93
N ALA A 169 -14.60 13.22 -9.35
CA ALA A 169 -13.52 14.04 -9.86
C ALA A 169 -13.23 13.77 -11.34
N ILE A 170 -12.97 14.84 -12.08
CA ILE A 170 -12.48 14.77 -13.47
C ILE A 170 -11.00 14.36 -13.51
N SER A 171 -10.23 14.74 -12.49
CA SER A 171 -8.81 14.38 -12.42
C SER A 171 -8.65 12.89 -12.02
N PRO A 172 -7.90 12.09 -12.79
CA PRO A 172 -7.63 10.69 -12.49
C PRO A 172 -6.42 10.46 -11.58
N ILE A 173 -5.87 11.52 -10.96
CA ILE A 173 -4.62 11.47 -10.18
C ILE A 173 -4.62 10.42 -9.06
N PHE A 174 -5.79 10.02 -8.55
CA PHE A 174 -5.94 8.98 -7.54
C PHE A 174 -6.50 7.66 -8.10
N ARG A 175 -6.16 7.36 -9.37
CA ARG A 175 -6.52 6.11 -10.08
C ARG A 175 -8.03 5.90 -10.26
N ASN A 176 -8.83 6.96 -10.13
CA ASN A 176 -10.24 6.98 -10.51
C ASN A 176 -10.41 7.28 -12.01
N ASN A 177 -11.49 6.81 -12.61
CA ASN A 177 -11.88 7.33 -13.93
C ASN A 177 -12.34 8.79 -13.80
N PRO A 178 -12.10 9.65 -14.82
CA PRO A 178 -12.73 10.95 -14.91
C PRO A 178 -14.25 10.82 -14.88
N ALA A 179 -14.89 11.47 -13.92
CA ALA A 179 -16.33 11.41 -13.73
C ALA A 179 -16.93 12.70 -13.19
N PHE A 180 -18.22 12.89 -13.46
CA PHE A 180 -19.06 13.92 -12.87
C PHE A 180 -20.40 13.34 -12.43
N MET A 181 -21.15 14.10 -11.64
CA MET A 181 -22.42 13.67 -11.06
C MET A 181 -23.57 14.59 -11.46
N THR A 182 -24.76 14.00 -11.64
CA THR A 182 -26.03 14.71 -11.63
C THR A 182 -26.84 14.30 -10.41
N TRP A 183 -27.61 15.24 -9.85
CA TRP A 183 -28.38 15.04 -8.62
C TRP A 183 -29.86 15.27 -8.92
N ASP A 184 -30.68 14.29 -8.57
CA ASP A 184 -32.14 14.39 -8.65
C ASP A 184 -32.69 14.76 -7.27
N PHE A 185 -33.59 15.74 -7.23
CA PHE A 185 -34.25 16.17 -6.00
C PHE A 185 -35.73 16.45 -6.21
N ASP A 186 -36.51 16.29 -5.14
CA ASP A 186 -37.96 16.54 -5.19
C ASP A 186 -38.25 18.04 -5.34
N THR A 187 -38.99 18.44 -6.36
CA THR A 187 -39.27 19.88 -6.62
C THR A 187 -40.18 20.56 -5.59
N THR A 188 -40.76 19.81 -4.64
CA THR A 188 -41.63 20.31 -3.58
C THR A 188 -40.94 20.29 -2.22
N THR A 189 -40.26 19.19 -1.87
CA THR A 189 -39.55 19.04 -0.57
C THR A 189 -38.08 19.43 -0.65
N TYR A 190 -37.52 19.50 -1.87
CA TYR A 190 -36.11 19.71 -2.19
C TYR A 190 -35.16 18.65 -1.66
N GLU A 191 -35.69 17.51 -1.19
CA GLU A 191 -34.88 16.39 -0.71
C GLU A 191 -34.19 15.66 -1.86
N LEU A 192 -32.95 15.25 -1.66
CA LEU A 192 -32.20 14.45 -2.63
C LEU A 192 -32.83 13.06 -2.78
N LEU A 193 -33.16 12.71 -4.02
CA LEU A 193 -33.79 11.45 -4.40
C LEU A 193 -32.76 10.44 -4.93
N ASP A 194 -31.88 10.88 -5.83
CA ASP A 194 -30.87 10.01 -6.44
C ASP A 194 -29.67 10.83 -6.92
N PHE A 195 -28.56 10.15 -7.23
CA PHE A 195 -27.49 10.71 -8.04
C PHE A 195 -27.09 9.74 -9.14
N ALA A 196 -26.71 10.29 -10.29
CA ALA A 196 -26.17 9.54 -11.42
C ALA A 196 -24.72 9.93 -11.64
N VAL A 197 -23.85 8.94 -11.82
CA VAL A 197 -22.43 9.14 -12.12
C VAL A 197 -22.19 8.90 -13.60
N TYR A 198 -21.68 9.91 -14.28
CA TYR A 198 -21.22 9.81 -15.66
C TYR A 198 -19.71 9.82 -15.68
N GLY A 199 -19.10 8.91 -16.43
CA GLY A 199 -17.66 8.82 -16.52
C GLY A 199 -17.20 8.23 -17.84
N THR A 200 -15.90 8.31 -18.07
CA THR A 200 -15.24 7.75 -19.23
C THR A 200 -14.11 6.85 -18.74
N ASN A 201 -13.97 5.68 -19.37
CA ASN A 201 -12.83 4.84 -19.13
C ASN A 201 -11.61 5.45 -19.83
N ILE A 202 -10.51 5.63 -19.11
CA ILE A 202 -9.24 6.16 -19.64
C ILE A 202 -8.14 5.10 -19.75
N SER A 203 -8.43 3.84 -19.43
CA SER A 203 -7.49 2.72 -19.60
C SER A 203 -7.27 2.32 -21.07
N GLU A 204 -8.13 2.78 -21.98
CA GLU A 204 -7.96 2.58 -23.43
C GLU A 204 -7.29 3.82 -24.04
N ASN A 205 -6.23 3.63 -24.84
CA ASN A 205 -5.46 4.66 -25.57
C ASN A 205 -6.29 5.39 -26.66
N SER A 206 -7.47 5.86 -26.32
CA SER A 206 -8.41 6.56 -27.19
C SER A 206 -8.21 8.07 -27.08
N GLN A 207 -8.05 8.75 -28.22
CA GLN A 207 -8.10 10.22 -28.29
C GLN A 207 -9.54 10.75 -28.15
N GLU A 208 -10.55 9.89 -28.18
CA GLU A 208 -11.96 10.23 -27.98
C GLU A 208 -12.46 9.65 -26.66
N LEU A 209 -12.87 10.53 -25.74
CA LEU A 209 -13.47 10.12 -24.47
C LEU A 209 -14.94 9.76 -24.66
N ASP A 210 -15.31 8.53 -24.33
CA ASP A 210 -16.69 8.05 -24.38
C ASP A 210 -17.35 8.22 -23.00
N TRP A 211 -18.10 9.31 -22.85
CA TRP A 211 -18.81 9.63 -21.62
C TRP A 211 -20.14 8.88 -21.57
N GLN A 212 -20.27 8.01 -20.59
CA GLN A 212 -21.46 7.18 -20.39
C GLN A 212 -21.94 7.23 -18.95
N LEU A 213 -23.21 6.89 -18.76
CA LEU A 213 -23.76 6.64 -17.43
C LEU A 213 -23.11 5.38 -16.85
N LEU A 214 -22.42 5.53 -15.72
CA LEU A 214 -21.77 4.43 -15.01
C LEU A 214 -22.77 3.74 -14.07
N PHE A 215 -23.41 4.51 -13.19
CA PHE A 215 -24.44 3.98 -12.28
C PHE A 215 -25.33 5.10 -11.71
N ASN A 216 -26.47 4.70 -11.16
CA ASN A 216 -27.33 5.52 -10.29
C ASN A 216 -27.30 4.94 -8.88
N ALA A 217 -27.38 5.78 -7.85
CA ALA A 217 -27.35 5.31 -6.46
C ALA A 217 -28.54 4.39 -6.16
N SER A 218 -29.74 4.72 -6.65
CA SER A 218 -30.95 3.89 -6.45
C SER A 218 -30.76 2.44 -6.93
N THR A 219 -30.14 2.26 -8.10
CA THR A 219 -29.92 0.94 -8.70
C THR A 219 -28.70 0.23 -8.11
N ALA A 220 -27.61 0.97 -7.89
CA ALA A 220 -26.36 0.41 -7.38
C ALA A 220 -26.44 0.01 -5.91
N TYR A 221 -27.18 0.78 -5.10
CA TYR A 221 -27.25 0.62 -3.65
C TYR A 221 -28.60 0.11 -3.15
N GLY A 222 -29.60 0.01 -4.05
CA GLY A 222 -30.94 -0.47 -3.70
C GLY A 222 -31.64 0.45 -2.70
N VAL A 223 -31.55 1.76 -2.91
CA VAL A 223 -32.15 2.81 -2.06
C VAL A 223 -33.23 3.56 -2.83
N ASP A 224 -34.32 3.92 -2.14
CA ASP A 224 -35.44 4.66 -2.77
C ASP A 224 -35.24 6.19 -2.70
N SER A 225 -34.34 6.66 -1.83
CA SER A 225 -33.94 8.06 -1.69
C SER A 225 -32.53 8.18 -1.11
N LEU A 226 -31.98 9.39 -1.08
CA LEU A 226 -30.71 9.69 -0.41
C LEU A 226 -30.90 10.19 1.04
N SER A 227 -32.03 9.85 1.65
CA SER A 227 -32.31 10.16 3.05
C SER A 227 -31.38 9.39 3.99
N TRP A 228 -31.22 9.89 5.22
CA TRP A 228 -30.39 9.22 6.23
C TRP A 228 -30.84 7.77 6.47
N SER A 229 -32.16 7.52 6.55
CA SER A 229 -32.69 6.18 6.81
C SER A 229 -32.36 5.19 5.69
N GLU A 230 -32.50 5.61 4.44
CA GLU A 230 -32.21 4.76 3.28
C GLU A 230 -30.71 4.48 3.16
N MET A 231 -29.88 5.51 3.32
CA MET A 231 -28.44 5.37 3.25
C MET A 231 -27.89 4.56 4.43
N ASN A 232 -28.43 4.72 5.64
CA ASN A 232 -28.09 3.88 6.80
C ASN A 232 -28.50 2.43 6.55
N GLY A 233 -29.69 2.19 5.99
CA GLY A 233 -30.10 0.84 5.59
C GLY A 233 -29.16 0.21 4.56
N PHE A 234 -28.63 1.00 3.61
CA PHE A 234 -27.59 0.54 2.71
C PHE A 234 -26.29 0.20 3.44
N VAL A 235 -25.83 1.04 4.38
CA VAL A 235 -24.65 0.76 5.22
C VAL A 235 -24.79 -0.58 5.96
N GLU A 236 -25.94 -0.82 6.59
CA GLU A 236 -26.21 -2.08 7.29
C GLU A 236 -26.14 -3.30 6.36
N ARG A 237 -26.68 -3.18 5.15
CA ARG A 237 -26.61 -4.24 4.12
C ARG A 237 -25.17 -4.47 3.65
N ALA A 238 -24.47 -3.40 3.25
CA ALA A 238 -23.11 -3.48 2.73
C ALA A 238 -22.12 -4.00 3.78
N THR A 239 -22.34 -3.72 5.07
CA THR A 239 -21.53 -4.28 6.16
C THR A 239 -21.70 -5.81 6.30
N ALA A 240 -22.87 -6.33 5.94
CA ALA A 240 -23.18 -7.76 6.01
C ALA A 240 -22.94 -8.51 4.68
N ASP A 241 -22.69 -7.78 3.59
CA ASP A 241 -22.59 -8.30 2.23
C ASP A 241 -21.30 -7.80 1.55
N PRO A 242 -20.23 -8.62 1.53
CA PRO A 242 -18.96 -8.28 0.91
C PRO A 242 -19.05 -7.89 -0.56
N GLU A 243 -19.95 -8.50 -1.34
CA GLU A 243 -20.10 -8.20 -2.77
C GLU A 243 -20.69 -6.79 -2.96
N LEU A 244 -21.67 -6.42 -2.13
CA LEU A 244 -22.26 -5.08 -2.14
C LEU A 244 -21.25 -4.01 -1.70
N LEU A 245 -20.37 -4.35 -0.77
CA LEU A 245 -19.30 -3.50 -0.28
C LEU A 245 -18.21 -3.27 -1.34
N GLU A 246 -17.82 -4.33 -2.04
CA GLU A 246 -16.89 -4.26 -3.18
C GLU A 246 -17.49 -3.42 -4.32
N GLN A 247 -18.77 -3.64 -4.63
CA GLN A 247 -19.50 -2.86 -5.63
C GLN A 247 -19.54 -1.36 -5.27
N TYR A 248 -19.72 -1.03 -3.99
CA TYR A 248 -19.64 0.36 -3.51
C TYR A 248 -18.24 0.95 -3.72
N TYR A 249 -17.18 0.22 -3.37
CA TYR A 249 -15.82 0.70 -3.60
C TYR A 249 -15.53 0.91 -5.09
N TYR A 250 -15.90 -0.05 -5.94
CA TYR A 250 -15.70 0.08 -7.38
C TYR A 250 -16.41 1.33 -7.94
N ASN A 251 -17.64 1.56 -7.49
CA ASN A 251 -18.40 2.76 -7.81
C ASN A 251 -17.76 4.03 -7.23
N SER A 252 -17.12 3.96 -6.06
CA SER A 252 -16.41 5.09 -5.45
C SER A 252 -15.28 5.63 -6.34
N LYS A 253 -14.69 4.76 -7.17
CA LYS A 253 -13.61 5.10 -8.11
C LYS A 253 -14.08 5.34 -9.54
N ALA A 254 -15.37 5.63 -9.69
CA ALA A 254 -16.02 5.78 -10.99
C ALA A 254 -15.76 4.58 -11.92
N GLN A 255 -15.88 3.37 -11.36
CA GLN A 255 -15.74 2.12 -12.11
C GLN A 255 -14.35 1.93 -12.74
N SER A 256 -13.31 2.48 -12.10
CA SER A 256 -11.92 2.24 -12.50
C SER A 256 -11.47 0.82 -12.15
N TYR A 257 -11.13 0.03 -13.17
CA TYR A 257 -10.59 -1.33 -13.00
C TYR A 257 -9.16 -1.34 -12.44
N GLN A 258 -8.42 -0.23 -12.51
CA GLN A 258 -7.07 -0.12 -11.93
C GLN A 258 -7.06 -0.26 -10.40
N GLN A 259 -8.22 -0.23 -9.73
CA GLN A 259 -8.31 -0.25 -8.26
C GLN A 259 -9.23 -1.35 -7.68
N ILE A 260 -9.89 -2.17 -8.51
CA ILE A 260 -10.68 -3.33 -8.02
C ILE A 260 -9.78 -4.34 -7.30
N MET A 261 -8.54 -4.49 -7.75
CA MET A 261 -7.58 -5.46 -7.20
C MET A 261 -6.96 -5.05 -5.85
N LEU A 262 -7.37 -3.91 -5.27
CA LEU A 262 -7.00 -3.48 -3.92
C LEU A 262 -8.11 -3.76 -2.88
N VAL A 263 -9.31 -4.16 -3.30
CA VAL A 263 -10.51 -4.22 -2.43
C VAL A 263 -10.72 -5.55 -1.78
N SER A 264 -10.25 -6.62 -2.41
CA SER A 264 -10.25 -7.92 -1.78
C SER A 264 -9.25 -7.98 -0.59
N CYS A 265 -8.39 -6.96 -0.42
CA CYS A 265 -7.45 -6.81 0.71
C CYS A 265 -8.02 -6.18 2.01
N LEU A 266 -9.21 -5.57 2.06
CA LEU A 266 -9.55 -4.73 3.23
C LEU A 266 -11.03 -4.78 3.65
N HIS A 267 -11.45 -5.92 4.21
CA HIS A 267 -12.72 -6.01 4.94
C HIS A 267 -12.75 -5.10 6.18
N ALA A 268 -11.60 -4.81 6.82
CA ALA A 268 -11.53 -4.05 8.06
C ALA A 268 -11.54 -2.50 7.89
N ARG A 269 -10.93 -1.96 6.82
CA ARG A 269 -10.93 -0.48 6.60
C ARG A 269 -12.20 0.03 5.90
N LEU A 270 -12.96 -0.80 5.19
CA LEU A 270 -14.24 -0.38 4.60
C LEU A 270 -15.30 -0.08 5.66
N LEU A 271 -15.28 -0.78 6.81
CA LEU A 271 -16.10 -0.44 7.98
C LEU A 271 -15.75 0.96 8.55
N ALA A 272 -14.50 1.40 8.47
CA ALA A 272 -14.10 2.75 8.86
C ALA A 272 -14.58 3.82 7.86
N VAL A 273 -14.53 3.53 6.57
CA VAL A 273 -14.97 4.47 5.52
C VAL A 273 -16.50 4.66 5.52
N VAL A 274 -17.25 3.64 5.97
CA VAL A 274 -18.71 3.67 6.00
C VAL A 274 -19.28 4.07 7.38
N ALA A 275 -18.57 3.82 8.50
CA ALA A 275 -19.10 4.02 9.85
C ALA A 275 -18.25 4.83 10.86
N LEU A 276 -17.03 5.31 10.55
CA LEU A 276 -16.22 5.97 11.59
C LEU A 276 -16.53 7.46 11.76
N LEU A 277 -17.18 7.75 12.88
CA LEU A 277 -17.29 9.07 13.46
C LEU A 277 -16.06 9.36 14.30
N VAL A 278 -15.54 10.57 14.10
CA VAL A 278 -14.50 11.11 14.97
C VAL A 278 -15.12 11.61 16.26
N THR A 279 -14.81 10.91 17.34
CA THR A 279 -14.26 11.57 18.52
C THR A 279 -12.97 10.82 18.88
N THR A 280 -11.84 11.54 19.00
CA THR A 280 -10.57 10.99 19.47
C THR A 280 -10.65 10.64 20.97
N PRO A 281 -9.76 9.80 21.55
CA PRO A 281 -9.21 8.53 21.07
C PRO A 281 -9.48 7.40 22.11
N GLU A 282 -10.27 6.37 21.80
CA GLU A 282 -10.22 5.08 22.53
C GLU A 282 -10.56 3.93 21.56
N LEU A 283 -9.53 3.33 20.95
CA LEU A 283 -9.61 2.04 20.29
C LEU A 283 -9.39 0.96 21.36
N GLY A 284 -10.49 0.50 21.95
CA GLY A 284 -10.47 -0.57 22.93
C GLY A 284 -11.89 -1.07 23.21
N ALA A 285 -12.16 -2.32 22.82
CA ALA A 285 -13.37 -3.09 23.11
C ALA A 285 -14.59 -2.88 22.17
N MET A 286 -14.65 -3.68 21.10
CA MET A 286 -15.91 -4.30 20.66
C MET A 286 -15.68 -5.52 19.73
N SER A 287 -15.01 -6.56 20.23
CA SER A 287 -15.10 -7.92 19.65
C SER A 287 -15.61 -8.86 20.74
N LYS A 288 -16.92 -8.82 21.00
CA LYS A 288 -17.58 -9.74 21.94
C LYS A 288 -19.09 -9.78 21.74
N LYS A 289 -19.53 -10.43 20.65
CA LYS A 289 -20.77 -11.23 20.55
C LYS A 289 -21.20 -11.33 19.09
N ILE A 290 -20.88 -12.45 18.43
CA ILE A 290 -21.88 -13.25 17.70
C ILE A 290 -21.42 -14.71 17.81
N THR A 291 -21.90 -15.42 18.83
CA THR A 291 -21.84 -16.88 18.88
C THR A 291 -23.26 -17.44 18.77
N SER A 292 -23.40 -18.36 17.82
CA SER A 292 -24.41 -19.43 17.73
C SER A 292 -25.88 -19.04 17.46
N THR A 293 -26.41 -19.53 16.34
CA THR A 293 -27.47 -20.57 16.35
C THR A 293 -27.80 -21.03 14.92
N SER A 294 -27.15 -22.11 14.47
CA SER A 294 -27.67 -22.91 13.34
C SER A 294 -28.16 -24.26 13.89
N THR A 295 -29.45 -24.50 13.70
CA THR A 295 -30.10 -25.75 14.07
C THR A 295 -29.96 -26.75 12.92
N SER A 296 -29.46 -27.93 13.28
CA SER A 296 -29.28 -29.09 12.43
C SER A 296 -30.60 -29.56 11.80
N THR A 297 -30.59 -29.84 10.49
CA THR A 297 -31.41 -30.91 9.92
C THR A 297 -30.58 -31.76 8.96
N SER A 298 -30.33 -32.98 9.43
CA SER A 298 -29.75 -34.11 8.72
C SER A 298 -30.75 -34.70 7.71
N VAL A 299 -30.30 -34.97 6.48
CA VAL A 299 -30.86 -36.04 5.64
C VAL A 299 -29.68 -36.79 5.01
N GLY A 300 -29.59 -38.08 5.30
CA GLY A 300 -28.50 -38.95 4.88
C GLY A 300 -28.73 -39.67 3.55
N ASP A 301 -27.62 -40.30 3.12
CA ASP A 301 -27.45 -41.51 2.30
C ASP A 301 -28.14 -41.51 0.91
N ASN A 302 -27.52 -41.83 -0.22
CA ASN A 302 -26.61 -42.93 -0.49
C ASN A 302 -26.34 -42.98 -2.03
N SER A 303 -25.39 -43.84 -2.41
CA SER A 303 -25.03 -44.32 -3.77
C SER A 303 -24.14 -43.37 -4.60
N GLY A 304 -23.01 -43.79 -5.18
CA GLY A 304 -22.41 -45.12 -5.30
C GLY A 304 -21.69 -45.23 -6.65
N LEU A 305 -20.39 -45.56 -6.60
CA LEU A 305 -19.58 -46.24 -7.63
C LEU A 305 -19.34 -45.51 -8.97
N SER A 306 -18.07 -45.21 -9.29
CA SER A 306 -17.24 -46.12 -10.10
C SER A 306 -15.83 -45.59 -10.34
N ASP A 307 -14.85 -46.46 -10.04
CA ASP A 307 -13.44 -46.38 -10.43
C ASP A 307 -13.22 -46.15 -11.92
N SER A 308 -12.18 -45.37 -12.26
CA SER A 308 -11.34 -45.68 -13.41
C SER A 308 -9.91 -45.20 -13.19
N SER A 309 -9.06 -46.19 -12.87
CA SER A 309 -7.60 -46.16 -12.87
C SER A 309 -7.02 -45.76 -14.23
N GLY A 310 -6.14 -44.76 -14.25
CA GLY A 310 -5.27 -44.42 -15.38
C GLY A 310 -3.82 -44.30 -14.92
N SER A 311 -3.05 -45.38 -15.10
CA SER A 311 -1.61 -45.43 -14.87
C SER A 311 -0.88 -44.60 -15.92
N GLY A 312 -0.07 -43.63 -15.48
CA GLY A 312 0.86 -42.85 -16.30
C GLY A 312 2.19 -42.72 -15.57
N SER A 313 3.23 -43.26 -16.18
CA SER A 313 4.55 -43.55 -15.60
C SER A 313 5.39 -42.34 -15.23
N SER A 314 5.95 -42.40 -14.03
CA SER A 314 7.11 -41.66 -13.52
C SER A 314 8.34 -41.79 -14.44
N SER A 315 8.92 -40.65 -14.86
CA SER A 315 10.31 -40.57 -15.31
C SER A 315 11.11 -39.73 -14.32
N SER A 316 11.71 -40.42 -13.36
CA SER A 316 12.73 -39.88 -12.46
C SER A 316 14.01 -39.59 -13.25
N SER A 317 14.33 -38.32 -13.48
CA SER A 317 15.68 -37.91 -13.86
C SER A 317 16.39 -37.36 -12.62
N SER A 318 17.12 -38.25 -11.96
CA SER A 318 18.22 -37.89 -11.07
C SER A 318 19.28 -37.14 -11.87
N VAL A 319 19.46 -35.84 -11.60
CA VAL A 319 20.70 -35.15 -11.97
C VAL A 319 21.53 -35.03 -10.69
N ALA A 320 22.57 -35.86 -10.68
CA ALA A 320 23.63 -35.85 -9.69
C ALA A 320 24.44 -34.55 -9.79
N GLY A 321 24.94 -34.11 -8.64
CA GLY A 321 25.68 -32.88 -8.45
C GLY A 321 26.88 -32.69 -9.38
N GLY A 322 27.05 -31.44 -9.79
CA GLY A 322 28.34 -30.87 -10.13
C GLY A 322 28.60 -29.74 -9.15
N ASP A 323 29.57 -29.94 -8.26
CA ASP A 323 30.15 -28.86 -7.44
C ASP A 323 30.72 -27.79 -8.38
N GLU A 324 30.04 -26.67 -8.54
CA GLU A 324 30.69 -25.44 -8.98
C GLU A 324 31.57 -24.96 -7.82
N VAL A 325 32.85 -25.27 -7.90
CA VAL A 325 33.87 -24.82 -6.96
C VAL A 325 33.86 -23.28 -6.93
N GLY A 326 33.15 -22.68 -5.96
CA GLY A 326 33.17 -21.25 -5.71
C GLY A 326 31.84 -20.55 -5.42
N VAL A 327 30.69 -21.23 -5.46
CA VAL A 327 29.38 -20.63 -5.14
C VAL A 327 28.85 -21.17 -3.80
N LYS A 328 28.30 -20.27 -2.99
CA LYS A 328 27.60 -20.55 -1.74
C LYS A 328 26.16 -20.01 -1.82
N HIS A 329 25.28 -20.48 -0.94
CA HIS A 329 23.84 -20.20 -1.05
C HIS A 329 23.22 -19.60 0.22
N ILE A 330 22.39 -18.56 0.03
CA ILE A 330 21.50 -18.05 1.07
C ILE A 330 20.08 -18.51 0.74
N LEU A 331 19.42 -19.20 1.67
CA LEU A 331 17.98 -19.46 1.59
C LEU A 331 17.25 -18.36 2.36
N HIS A 332 16.46 -17.54 1.68
CA HIS A 332 15.87 -16.32 2.22
C HIS A 332 14.34 -16.40 2.21
N PHE A 333 13.75 -16.39 3.40
CA PHE A 333 12.31 -16.28 3.66
C PHE A 333 12.01 -14.92 4.32
N SER A 334 10.84 -14.36 4.06
CA SER A 334 10.40 -13.10 4.68
C SER A 334 8.88 -13.07 4.75
N ASP A 335 8.32 -12.18 5.58
CA ASP A 335 6.91 -11.77 5.56
C ASP A 335 5.97 -12.99 5.54
N VAL A 336 6.14 -13.86 6.54
CA VAL A 336 5.30 -15.05 6.66
C VAL A 336 3.91 -14.65 7.10
N HIS A 337 3.82 -13.69 8.03
CA HIS A 337 2.57 -13.29 8.66
C HIS A 337 1.74 -14.50 9.06
N LEU A 338 2.24 -15.28 10.01
CA LEU A 338 1.68 -16.57 10.33
C LEU A 338 0.29 -16.43 10.95
N ASN A 339 -0.72 -16.86 10.21
CA ASN A 339 -2.09 -16.93 10.65
C ASN A 339 -2.34 -18.23 11.44
N ILE A 340 -2.51 -18.07 12.74
CA ILE A 340 -2.93 -19.11 13.69
C ILE A 340 -4.36 -18.85 14.17
N SER A 341 -4.98 -19.84 14.83
CA SER A 341 -6.32 -19.68 15.39
C SER A 341 -6.32 -18.72 16.57
N GLU A 342 -7.32 -17.84 16.69
CA GLU A 342 -7.54 -16.99 17.88
C GLU A 342 -7.69 -17.80 19.19
N SER A 343 -8.07 -19.08 19.10
CA SER A 343 -8.14 -19.99 20.25
C SER A 343 -6.77 -20.50 20.71
N LEU A 344 -5.71 -20.20 19.94
CA LEU A 344 -4.35 -20.71 20.07
C LEU A 344 -4.25 -22.25 20.04
N ASP A 345 -5.30 -22.92 19.53
CA ASP A 345 -5.28 -24.36 19.32
C ASP A 345 -4.58 -24.69 18.00
N ALA A 346 -3.56 -25.56 18.07
CA ALA A 346 -2.78 -25.96 16.91
C ALA A 346 -3.60 -26.74 15.88
N SER A 347 -4.61 -27.50 16.31
CA SER A 347 -5.48 -28.26 15.39
C SER A 347 -6.38 -27.30 14.61
N ALA A 348 -6.95 -26.31 15.29
CA ALA A 348 -7.72 -25.25 14.65
C ALA A 348 -6.86 -24.41 13.70
N SER A 349 -5.61 -24.13 14.06
CA SER A 349 -4.66 -23.41 13.20
C SER A 349 -4.33 -24.16 11.91
N ALA A 350 -4.24 -25.50 11.98
CA ALA A 350 -4.01 -26.35 10.81
C ALA A 350 -5.21 -26.42 9.85
N GLU A 351 -6.41 -26.05 10.30
CA GLU A 351 -7.63 -26.02 9.49
C GLU A 351 -7.82 -24.69 8.72
N ILE A 352 -6.98 -23.68 8.97
CA ILE A 352 -7.05 -22.39 8.27
C ILE A 352 -6.72 -22.61 6.78
N PRO A 353 -7.61 -22.21 5.85
CA PRO A 353 -7.42 -22.45 4.43
C PRO A 353 -6.35 -21.53 3.83
N ILE A 354 -5.66 -22.02 2.80
CA ILE A 354 -4.78 -21.21 1.94
C ILE A 354 -5.67 -20.43 0.96
N ALA A 355 -5.54 -19.11 0.92
CA ALA A 355 -6.24 -18.26 -0.03
C ALA A 355 -5.45 -16.97 -0.26
N TYR A 356 -5.68 -16.32 -1.41
CA TYR A 356 -5.21 -14.95 -1.62
C TYR A 356 -6.05 -13.96 -0.80
N GLY A 357 -5.46 -12.82 -0.43
CA GLY A 357 -6.15 -11.79 0.36
C GLY A 357 -6.18 -12.07 1.87
N VAL A 358 -5.52 -13.13 2.32
CA VAL A 358 -5.35 -13.48 3.73
C VAL A 358 -3.91 -13.86 4.00
N ASP A 359 -3.51 -13.72 5.26
CA ASP A 359 -2.18 -14.09 5.75
C ASP A 359 -1.94 -15.60 5.79
N ALA A 360 -0.67 -16.01 5.78
CA ALA A 360 -0.29 -17.40 5.52
C ALA A 360 -0.68 -18.33 6.67
N PRO A 361 -1.48 -19.39 6.43
CA PRO A 361 -1.67 -20.43 7.43
C PRO A 361 -0.39 -21.27 7.58
N ILE A 362 -0.26 -21.95 8.72
CA ILE A 362 0.90 -22.83 9.01
C ILE A 362 1.15 -23.89 7.92
N THR A 363 0.09 -24.37 7.28
CA THR A 363 0.16 -25.34 6.18
C THR A 363 0.92 -24.76 4.97
N LEU A 364 0.70 -23.49 4.62
CA LEU A 364 1.40 -22.85 3.50
C LEU A 364 2.90 -22.71 3.80
N LEU A 365 3.25 -22.23 4.99
CA LEU A 365 4.65 -22.13 5.44
C LEU A 365 5.33 -23.51 5.40
N THR A 366 4.66 -24.53 5.92
CA THR A 366 5.19 -25.90 5.98
C THR A 366 5.47 -26.45 4.59
N LEU A 367 4.55 -26.27 3.63
CA LEU A 367 4.73 -26.71 2.25
C LEU A 367 5.90 -25.98 1.56
N ALA A 368 6.06 -24.68 1.82
CA ALA A 368 7.19 -23.89 1.32
C ALA A 368 8.53 -24.42 1.88
N LEU A 369 8.61 -24.67 3.19
CA LEU A 369 9.80 -25.19 3.85
C LEU A 369 10.14 -26.63 3.42
N GLU A 370 9.14 -27.48 3.22
CA GLU A 370 9.34 -28.84 2.69
C GLU A 370 9.87 -28.82 1.25
N TYR A 371 9.43 -27.87 0.43
CA TYR A 371 9.99 -27.68 -0.89
C TYR A 371 11.43 -27.13 -0.81
N ALA A 372 11.66 -26.10 0.00
CA ALA A 372 12.98 -25.51 0.20
C ALA A 372 14.01 -26.55 0.69
N GLN A 373 13.66 -27.37 1.68
CA GLN A 373 14.54 -28.41 2.23
C GLN A 373 14.87 -29.50 1.19
N ARG A 374 13.96 -29.76 0.23
CA ARG A 374 14.23 -30.70 -0.88
C ARG A 374 15.23 -30.14 -1.88
N ILE A 375 15.17 -28.84 -2.18
CA ILE A 375 16.03 -28.22 -3.21
C ILE A 375 17.38 -27.74 -2.65
N LEU A 376 17.42 -27.35 -1.38
CA LEU A 376 18.61 -26.84 -0.70
C LEU A 376 18.57 -27.25 0.79
N PRO A 377 18.92 -28.50 1.10
CA PRO A 377 18.84 -29.03 2.48
C PRO A 377 19.84 -28.40 3.44
N GLU A 378 20.98 -27.93 2.94
CA GLU A 378 22.09 -27.38 3.72
C GLU A 378 22.53 -26.03 3.12
N PRO A 379 21.73 -24.95 3.25
CA PRO A 379 22.16 -23.62 2.83
C PRO A 379 23.32 -23.13 3.70
N ASP A 380 24.23 -22.30 3.15
CA ASP A 380 25.29 -21.67 3.94
C ASP A 380 24.70 -20.67 4.95
N LEU A 381 23.61 -20.00 4.58
CA LEU A 381 22.82 -19.11 5.45
C LEU A 381 21.33 -19.35 5.26
N PHE A 382 20.60 -19.60 6.35
CA PHE A 382 19.15 -19.48 6.37
C PHE A 382 18.76 -18.10 6.94
N LEU A 383 18.24 -17.22 6.09
CA LEU A 383 17.90 -15.84 6.40
C LEU A 383 16.38 -15.68 6.51
N PHE A 384 15.93 -15.09 7.61
CA PHE A 384 14.55 -14.70 7.85
C PHE A 384 14.48 -13.21 8.25
N THR A 385 13.81 -12.37 7.47
CA THR A 385 13.88 -10.90 7.61
C THR A 385 12.76 -10.23 8.42
N GLY A 386 11.89 -10.98 9.10
CA GLY A 386 10.87 -10.41 10.00
C GLY A 386 9.44 -10.58 9.48
N ASP A 387 8.50 -9.95 10.20
CA ASP A 387 7.05 -10.10 10.03
C ASP A 387 6.61 -11.56 10.16
N HIS A 388 6.73 -12.04 11.39
CA HIS A 388 6.34 -13.38 11.77
C HIS A 388 4.85 -13.53 11.96
N ALA A 389 4.14 -12.51 12.45
CA ALA A 389 2.73 -12.57 12.82
C ALA A 389 1.82 -11.83 11.84
N VAL A 390 0.53 -12.16 11.88
CA VAL A 390 -0.48 -11.56 11.00
C VAL A 390 -0.56 -10.05 11.09
N HIS A 391 -1.00 -9.45 9.99
CA HIS A 391 -1.51 -8.08 9.98
C HIS A 391 -2.63 -7.94 11.01
N ASP A 392 -2.60 -6.84 11.77
CA ASP A 392 -3.63 -6.51 12.77
C ASP A 392 -3.86 -7.64 13.79
N SER A 393 -2.77 -8.17 14.37
CA SER A 393 -2.83 -9.19 15.43
C SER A 393 -3.91 -8.88 16.49
N PRO A 394 -4.79 -9.84 16.85
CA PRO A 394 -5.97 -9.57 17.69
C PRO A 394 -5.63 -9.33 19.18
N SER A 395 -4.46 -9.78 19.63
CA SER A 395 -3.95 -9.57 20.99
C SER A 395 -2.44 -9.75 21.05
N GLU A 396 -1.80 -9.24 22.11
CA GLU A 396 -0.39 -9.50 22.41
C GLU A 396 -0.11 -11.00 22.62
N GLU A 397 -1.03 -11.74 23.26
CA GLU A 397 -0.89 -13.19 23.46
C GLU A 397 -0.88 -13.95 22.13
N TYR A 398 -1.71 -13.53 21.18
CA TYR A 398 -1.71 -14.07 19.82
C TYR A 398 -0.39 -13.80 19.12
N LEU A 399 0.08 -12.55 19.16
CA LEU A 399 1.35 -12.13 18.57
C LEU A 399 2.50 -13.02 19.08
N VAL A 400 2.62 -13.17 20.40
CA VAL A 400 3.69 -13.96 21.03
C VAL A 400 3.63 -15.42 20.58
N GLU A 401 2.45 -16.02 20.53
CA GLU A 401 2.31 -17.42 20.10
C GLU A 401 2.56 -17.59 18.60
N ALA A 402 2.16 -16.62 17.76
CA ALA A 402 2.40 -16.64 16.31
C ALA A 402 3.90 -16.51 16.01
N VAL A 403 4.61 -15.55 16.63
CA VAL A 403 6.07 -15.38 16.49
C VAL A 403 6.78 -16.66 16.91
N LYS A 404 6.44 -17.20 18.08
CA LYS A 404 7.01 -18.44 18.59
C LYS A 404 6.76 -19.61 17.65
N THR A 405 5.52 -19.81 17.21
CA THR A 405 5.15 -20.91 16.30
C THR A 405 5.91 -20.80 14.99
N ASN A 406 6.05 -19.59 14.44
CA ASN A 406 6.81 -19.36 13.22
C ASN A 406 8.29 -19.71 13.41
N VAL A 407 8.96 -19.15 14.43
CA VAL A 407 10.39 -19.41 14.69
C VAL A 407 10.66 -20.89 14.98
N GLU A 408 9.81 -21.57 15.78
CA GLU A 408 9.93 -23.00 16.05
C GLU A 408 9.75 -23.84 14.77
N THR A 409 8.82 -23.45 13.89
CA THR A 409 8.59 -24.13 12.62
C THR A 409 9.77 -23.95 11.67
N LEU A 410 10.26 -22.73 11.50
CA LEU A 410 11.44 -22.41 10.71
C LEU A 410 12.67 -23.21 11.20
N THR A 411 12.91 -23.19 12.52
CA THR A 411 14.01 -23.90 13.16
C THR A 411 13.89 -25.42 12.96
N LYS A 412 12.69 -25.99 13.02
CA LYS A 412 12.48 -27.43 12.79
C LYS A 412 12.98 -27.90 11.42
N TYR A 413 12.83 -27.08 10.38
CA TYR A 413 13.28 -27.42 9.03
C TYR A 413 14.75 -27.08 8.78
N PHE A 414 15.20 -25.93 9.31
CA PHE A 414 16.56 -25.43 9.15
C PHE A 414 17.15 -25.15 10.53
N SER A 415 17.49 -26.22 11.26
CA SER A 415 18.26 -26.16 12.51
C SER A 415 19.74 -26.30 12.19
N ALA A 416 20.58 -25.51 12.85
CA ALA A 416 22.02 -25.68 12.84
C ALA A 416 22.41 -27.01 13.52
N THR A 417 22.43 -28.12 12.77
CA THR A 417 23.04 -29.37 13.26
C THR A 417 24.56 -29.26 13.21
N GLY A 418 25.14 -28.64 14.24
CA GLY A 418 26.58 -28.73 14.56
C GLY A 418 27.41 -27.53 14.08
N ASN A 419 27.83 -26.72 15.05
CA ASN A 419 28.77 -25.61 14.99
C ASN A 419 28.46 -24.49 13.97
N ASP A 420 28.13 -23.32 14.54
CA ASP A 420 28.30 -21.97 13.97
C ASP A 420 27.48 -21.60 12.72
N THR A 421 26.46 -22.38 12.33
CA THR A 421 25.41 -21.92 11.40
C THR A 421 24.33 -21.16 12.15
N LEU A 422 23.87 -20.06 11.55
CA LEU A 422 22.79 -19.24 12.07
C LEU A 422 21.49 -20.03 12.16
N SER A 423 21.08 -20.39 13.38
CA SER A 423 19.68 -20.63 13.67
C SER A 423 18.88 -19.38 13.28
N VAL A 424 17.70 -19.56 12.69
CA VAL A 424 16.77 -18.52 12.18
C VAL A 424 17.07 -17.11 12.70
N THR A 425 17.47 -16.20 11.81
CA THR A 425 17.89 -14.84 12.19
C THR A 425 16.82 -14.12 13.00
N ALA A 426 17.23 -13.52 14.12
CA ALA A 426 16.36 -12.64 14.91
C ALA A 426 16.34 -11.25 14.27
N ILE A 427 15.29 -10.98 13.48
CA ILE A 427 15.01 -9.70 12.85
C ILE A 427 13.55 -9.36 13.13
N LEU A 428 13.30 -8.12 13.56
CA LEU A 428 11.96 -7.63 13.89
C LEU A 428 11.35 -6.94 12.67
N GLY A 429 10.14 -7.35 12.31
CA GLY A 429 9.25 -6.61 11.42
C GLY A 429 8.31 -5.68 12.19
N ASP A 430 7.57 -4.85 11.46
CA ASP A 430 6.61 -3.92 12.04
C ASP A 430 5.40 -4.63 12.67
N THR A 431 5.01 -5.79 12.15
CA THR A 431 3.93 -6.61 12.72
C THR A 431 4.37 -7.45 13.91
N ASP A 432 5.67 -7.49 14.22
CA ASP A 432 6.23 -8.22 15.37
C ASP A 432 6.14 -7.42 16.69
N SER A 433 5.20 -6.49 16.76
CA SER A 433 4.92 -5.65 17.92
C SER A 433 3.41 -5.49 18.10
N TYR A 434 2.97 -5.23 19.34
CA TYR A 434 1.55 -5.04 19.64
C TYR A 434 1.29 -3.71 20.35
N PRO A 435 0.49 -2.80 19.75
CA PRO A 435 0.00 -2.82 18.35
C PRO A 435 1.15 -2.81 17.33
N ALA A 436 0.85 -3.10 16.05
CA ALA A 436 1.85 -3.02 14.99
C ALA A 436 2.55 -1.64 14.96
N TYR A 437 3.81 -1.61 14.52
CA TYR A 437 4.71 -0.46 14.59
C TYR A 437 4.99 0.11 15.99
N THR A 438 4.54 -0.55 17.08
CA THR A 438 4.64 0.01 18.44
C THR A 438 5.79 -0.62 19.23
N LEU A 439 6.94 0.04 19.23
CA LEU A 439 8.15 -0.44 19.88
C LEU A 439 8.89 0.74 20.54
N ASN A 440 8.91 0.81 21.86
CA ASN A 440 9.67 1.87 22.52
C ASN A 440 11.17 1.73 22.23
N VAL A 441 11.88 2.84 22.06
CA VAL A 441 13.35 2.82 22.17
C VAL A 441 13.72 2.50 23.61
N THR A 442 14.62 1.53 23.83
CA THR A 442 14.96 1.03 25.16
C THR A 442 15.40 2.16 26.08
N ASP A 443 14.82 2.22 27.27
CA ASP A 443 15.23 3.17 28.29
C ASP A 443 16.62 2.74 28.81
N PRO A 444 17.66 3.58 28.64
CA PRO A 444 19.03 3.24 29.01
C PRO A 444 19.21 2.99 30.52
N ASP A 445 18.29 3.49 31.36
CA ASP A 445 18.32 3.26 32.81
C ASP A 445 17.74 1.88 33.19
N THR A 446 16.83 1.33 32.37
CA THR A 446 16.18 0.04 32.64
C THR A 446 16.82 -1.13 31.92
N GLN A 447 17.42 -0.90 30.74
CA GLN A 447 18.03 -1.95 29.90
C GLN A 447 17.08 -3.14 29.66
N GLU A 448 15.79 -2.85 29.48
CA GLU A 448 14.80 -3.85 29.13
C GLU A 448 13.80 -3.21 28.17
N ASN A 449 13.60 -3.83 27.01
CA ASN A 449 12.58 -3.41 26.05
C ASN A 449 11.36 -4.31 26.16
N PRO A 450 10.22 -3.84 26.69
CA PRO A 450 9.06 -4.70 26.92
C PRO A 450 8.51 -5.33 25.62
N SER A 451 8.51 -4.59 24.51
CA SER A 451 8.00 -5.09 23.22
C SER A 451 8.88 -6.21 22.68
N ILE A 452 10.22 -6.05 22.73
CA ILE A 452 11.15 -7.09 22.29
C ILE A 452 11.12 -8.29 23.25
N ALA A 453 11.13 -8.03 24.56
CA ALA A 453 11.11 -9.07 25.58
C ALA A 453 9.84 -9.93 25.55
N ALA A 454 8.71 -9.40 25.06
CA ALA A 454 7.48 -10.15 24.91
C ALA A 454 7.63 -11.34 23.94
N ILE A 455 8.39 -11.16 22.85
CA ILE A 455 8.51 -12.15 21.77
C ILE A 455 9.88 -12.82 21.70
N SER A 456 10.91 -12.26 22.34
CA SER A 456 12.29 -12.76 22.23
C SER A 456 12.47 -14.18 22.74
N GLY A 457 11.57 -14.65 23.62
CA GLY A 457 11.49 -16.05 24.06
C GLY A 457 11.46 -17.07 22.92
N ALA A 458 11.00 -16.68 21.72
CA ALA A 458 11.02 -17.51 20.52
C ALA A 458 12.43 -17.95 20.09
N TRP A 459 13.47 -17.18 20.43
CA TRP A 459 14.86 -17.46 20.05
C TRP A 459 15.72 -18.07 21.16
N GLU A 460 15.16 -18.41 22.34
CA GLU A 460 15.91 -19.02 23.46
C GLU A 460 16.65 -20.31 23.09
N GLY A 461 16.12 -21.07 22.12
CA GLY A 461 16.75 -22.30 21.62
C GLY A 461 17.87 -22.07 20.58
N SER A 462 17.99 -20.84 20.08
CA SER A 462 18.75 -20.50 18.87
C SER A 462 19.90 -19.52 19.13
N LEU A 463 19.75 -18.64 20.12
CA LEU A 463 20.74 -17.62 20.49
C LEU A 463 21.42 -17.94 21.82
N ILE A 464 22.68 -17.55 21.96
CA ILE A 464 23.39 -17.62 23.24
C ILE A 464 22.96 -16.48 24.17
N ASP A 465 23.14 -16.65 25.49
CA ASP A 465 22.71 -15.68 26.50
C ASP A 465 23.19 -14.23 26.23
N SER A 466 24.41 -14.04 25.71
CA SER A 466 24.91 -12.69 25.40
C SER A 466 24.16 -12.02 24.26
N ASP A 467 23.85 -12.79 23.22
CA ASP A 467 23.16 -12.30 22.03
C ASP A 467 21.69 -12.09 22.34
N MET A 468 21.08 -12.98 23.12
CA MET A 468 19.73 -12.79 23.66
C MET A 468 19.59 -11.49 24.45
N ASN A 469 20.51 -11.21 25.39
CA ASN A 469 20.47 -9.97 26.16
C ASN A 469 20.68 -8.74 25.26
N TYR A 470 21.64 -8.80 24.34
CA TYR A 470 21.90 -7.70 23.43
C TYR A 470 20.70 -7.41 22.52
N PHE A 471 20.04 -8.47 22.02
CA PHE A 471 18.83 -8.37 21.23
C PHE A 471 17.67 -7.79 22.04
N ASN A 472 17.45 -8.24 23.28
CA ASN A 472 16.43 -7.66 24.16
C ASN A 472 16.62 -6.16 24.40
N ASP A 473 17.88 -5.69 24.43
CA ASP A 473 18.20 -4.29 24.65
C ASP A 473 18.05 -3.43 23.38
N HIS A 474 18.29 -4.00 22.19
CA HIS A 474 18.49 -3.21 20.97
C HIS A 474 17.65 -3.63 19.75
N GLY A 475 17.26 -4.90 19.67
CA GLY A 475 16.54 -5.49 18.54
C GLY A 475 17.40 -5.78 17.31
N TYR A 476 18.72 -5.65 17.41
CA TYR A 476 19.68 -5.92 16.33
C TYR A 476 20.90 -6.70 16.82
N LEU A 477 21.52 -7.46 15.93
CA LEU A 477 22.61 -8.39 16.21
C LEU A 477 23.66 -8.47 15.10
N SER A 478 24.83 -9.02 15.43
CA SER A 478 25.88 -9.41 14.48
C SER A 478 26.17 -10.89 14.57
N TYR A 479 26.29 -11.55 13.42
CA TYR A 479 26.53 -12.98 13.33
C TYR A 479 27.71 -13.29 12.43
N ASN A 480 28.66 -14.11 12.87
CA ASN A 480 29.75 -14.55 12.01
C ASN A 480 29.24 -15.70 11.13
N LEU A 481 29.12 -15.46 9.82
CA LEU A 481 28.77 -16.52 8.88
C LEU A 481 29.98 -17.42 8.61
N ASP A 482 31.16 -16.82 8.52
CA ASP A 482 32.44 -17.53 8.54
C ASP A 482 33.57 -16.65 9.12
N GLU A 483 34.83 -17.04 8.94
CA GLU A 483 35.98 -16.29 9.46
C GLU A 483 36.08 -14.85 8.93
N ASN A 484 35.55 -14.57 7.73
CA ASN A 484 35.71 -13.30 7.03
C ASN A 484 34.40 -12.58 6.69
N LEU A 485 33.23 -13.22 6.81
CA LEU A 485 31.94 -12.58 6.56
C LEU A 485 31.07 -12.52 7.82
N VAL A 486 30.56 -11.32 8.11
CA VAL A 486 29.64 -11.04 9.23
C VAL A 486 28.30 -10.55 8.69
N VAL A 487 27.20 -11.11 9.17
CA VAL A 487 25.83 -10.66 8.91
C VAL A 487 25.42 -9.69 10.01
N LEU A 488 25.11 -8.46 9.63
CA LEU A 488 24.64 -7.39 10.51
C LEU A 488 23.14 -7.24 10.32
N THR A 489 22.37 -7.72 11.29
CA THR A 489 20.91 -7.54 11.33
C THR A 489 20.58 -6.17 11.91
N LEU A 490 19.56 -5.50 11.37
CA LEU A 490 19.11 -4.18 11.82
C LEU A 490 17.68 -4.24 12.39
N ASN A 491 17.44 -3.45 13.44
CA ASN A 491 16.10 -3.11 13.91
C ASN A 491 15.60 -1.90 13.12
N THR A 492 14.83 -2.15 12.07
CA THR A 492 14.43 -1.10 11.11
C THR A 492 13.11 -0.42 11.47
N VAL A 493 12.33 -1.00 12.39
CA VAL A 493 11.01 -0.50 12.79
C VAL A 493 11.05 0.96 13.28
N PRO A 494 12.04 1.39 14.11
CA PRO A 494 12.14 2.77 14.60
C PRO A 494 12.40 3.82 13.53
N TYR A 495 12.74 3.42 12.31
CA TYR A 495 12.99 4.35 11.22
C TYR A 495 11.74 4.64 10.39
N SER A 496 10.67 3.84 10.54
CA SER A 496 9.42 4.04 9.82
C SER A 496 8.69 5.31 10.26
N PRO A 497 8.10 6.09 9.34
CA PRO A 497 7.20 7.18 9.69
C PRO A 497 5.95 6.74 10.46
N ASN A 498 5.60 5.45 10.41
CA ASN A 498 4.46 4.87 11.13
C ASN A 498 4.81 4.42 12.56
N HIS A 499 6.10 4.47 12.93
CA HIS A 499 6.57 4.01 14.23
C HIS A 499 5.94 4.76 15.40
N LEU A 500 5.49 4.01 16.42
CA LEU A 500 4.97 4.56 17.66
C LEU A 500 5.81 4.10 18.87
N PRO A 501 6.23 5.02 19.75
CA PRO A 501 6.09 6.47 19.66
C PRO A 501 6.93 7.07 18.52
N ASP A 502 6.52 8.22 18.00
CA ASP A 502 7.25 8.93 16.94
C ASP A 502 8.71 9.16 17.34
N THR A 503 9.62 8.64 16.52
CA THR A 503 11.07 8.68 16.71
C THR A 503 11.72 9.79 15.90
N THR A 504 11.00 10.53 15.04
CA THR A 504 11.58 11.51 14.09
C THR A 504 12.51 12.55 14.73
N ASP A 505 12.29 12.91 16.00
CA ASP A 505 13.16 13.81 16.78
C ASP A 505 14.43 13.14 17.35
N GLN A 506 14.55 11.82 17.27
CA GLN A 506 15.71 11.03 17.68
C GLN A 506 16.62 10.79 16.48
N ALA A 507 17.86 11.28 16.55
CA ALA A 507 18.80 11.14 15.43
C ALA A 507 19.27 9.68 15.21
N ASP A 508 19.35 8.88 16.27
CA ASP A 508 19.83 7.50 16.21
C ASP A 508 19.13 6.63 17.29
N PRO A 509 17.87 6.22 17.05
CA PRO A 509 17.18 5.23 17.88
C PRO A 509 18.07 4.02 18.16
N PHE A 510 18.15 3.62 19.43
CA PHE A 510 19.01 2.53 19.94
C PHE A 510 20.53 2.70 19.76
N GLY A 511 21.02 3.84 19.23
CA GLY A 511 22.44 4.02 18.92
C GLY A 511 22.92 3.11 17.78
N GLN A 512 22.00 2.67 16.92
CA GLN A 512 22.22 1.67 15.90
C GLN A 512 23.10 2.17 14.75
N PHE A 513 22.99 3.44 14.34
CA PHE A 513 23.86 4.02 13.32
C PHE A 513 25.30 4.20 13.82
N GLU A 514 25.49 4.63 15.07
CA GLU A 514 26.80 4.65 15.72
C GLU A 514 27.41 3.24 15.77
N TRP A 515 26.62 2.25 16.19
CA TRP A 515 27.02 0.84 16.21
C TRP A 515 27.39 0.32 14.83
N LEU A 516 26.56 0.57 13.81
CA LEU A 516 26.77 0.10 12.44
C LEU A 516 28.07 0.69 11.85
N ASN A 517 28.26 2.00 11.95
CA ASN A 517 29.47 2.67 11.45
C ASN A 517 30.75 2.23 12.19
N THR A 518 30.66 1.96 13.50
CA THR A 518 31.79 1.44 14.28
C THR A 518 32.12 0.01 13.89
N THR A 519 31.12 -0.86 13.80
CA THR A 519 31.26 -2.27 13.43
C THR A 519 31.84 -2.41 12.03
N LEU A 520 31.34 -1.67 11.04
CA LEU A 520 31.89 -1.67 9.68
C LEU A 520 33.36 -1.19 9.62
N LEU A 521 33.74 -0.22 10.46
CA LEU A 521 35.13 0.21 10.56
C LEU A 521 36.03 -0.87 11.16
N GLU A 522 35.55 -1.58 12.17
CA GLU A 522 36.27 -2.71 12.78
C GLU A 522 36.45 -3.87 11.79
N LEU A 523 35.42 -4.19 11.01
CA LEU A 523 35.49 -5.19 9.94
C LEU A 523 36.50 -4.77 8.87
N ARG A 524 36.48 -3.51 8.42
CA ARG A 524 37.50 -2.97 7.50
C ARG A 524 38.91 -3.16 8.03
N ASN A 525 39.15 -2.75 9.28
CA ASN A 525 40.47 -2.84 9.92
C ASN A 525 40.94 -4.29 10.09
N SER A 526 39.98 -5.22 10.17
CA SER A 526 40.22 -6.66 10.28
C SER A 526 40.22 -7.39 8.93
N SER A 527 40.09 -6.67 7.81
CA SER A 527 39.96 -7.24 6.45
C SER A 527 38.81 -8.25 6.31
N LYS A 528 37.69 -7.97 6.99
CA LYS A 528 36.44 -8.73 6.92
C LYS A 528 35.37 -7.97 6.15
N PHE A 529 34.32 -8.69 5.75
CA PHE A 529 33.19 -8.20 4.98
C PHE A 529 31.90 -8.26 5.77
N ALA A 530 30.90 -7.51 5.30
CA ALA A 530 29.59 -7.44 5.92
C ALA A 530 28.45 -7.68 4.92
N TYR A 531 27.43 -8.42 5.35
CA TYR A 531 26.07 -8.30 4.80
C TYR A 531 25.24 -7.48 5.77
N ILE A 532 24.47 -6.52 5.25
CA ILE A 532 23.48 -5.79 6.04
C ILE A 532 22.11 -6.36 5.71
N VAL A 533 21.35 -6.71 6.73
CA VAL A 533 20.00 -7.27 6.58
C VAL A 533 19.03 -6.59 7.54
N GLY A 534 17.79 -6.40 7.13
CA GLY A 534 16.75 -5.78 7.97
C GLY A 534 15.36 -6.08 7.43
N HIS A 535 14.32 -5.54 8.05
CA HIS A 535 12.95 -5.76 7.58
C HIS A 535 12.49 -4.66 6.62
N ILE A 536 12.18 -3.49 7.17
CA ILE A 536 11.69 -2.32 6.44
C ILE A 536 12.86 -1.70 5.66
N PRO A 537 12.77 -1.61 4.33
CA PRO A 537 13.85 -1.03 3.53
C PRO A 537 13.88 0.52 3.61
N PRO A 538 15.07 1.15 3.59
CA PRO A 538 15.25 2.61 3.59
C PRO A 538 14.92 3.28 2.24
N ILE A 539 13.70 3.13 1.74
CA ILE A 539 13.33 3.49 0.35
C ILE A 539 12.09 4.39 0.29
N ILE A 540 11.78 4.86 -0.92
CA ILE A 540 10.45 5.32 -1.30
C ILE A 540 9.73 4.15 -1.99
N ASP A 541 8.48 3.90 -1.59
CA ASP A 541 7.69 2.77 -2.09
C ASP A 541 7.31 2.93 -3.56
N ALA A 542 7.46 1.84 -4.32
CA ALA A 542 7.05 1.75 -5.72
C ALA A 542 5.53 1.66 -5.89
N GLN A 543 4.75 1.37 -4.84
CA GLN A 543 3.30 1.21 -4.96
C GLN A 543 2.54 2.54 -4.85
N ASP A 544 2.89 3.35 -3.84
CA ASP A 544 2.19 4.60 -3.53
C ASP A 544 3.09 5.84 -3.35
N GLY A 545 4.42 5.68 -3.42
CA GLY A 545 5.37 6.78 -3.30
C GLY A 545 5.58 7.25 -1.86
N SER A 546 5.07 6.51 -0.87
CA SER A 546 5.28 6.78 0.53
C SER A 546 6.72 6.46 0.96
N PRO A 547 7.30 7.21 1.90
CA PRO A 547 8.60 6.89 2.46
C PRO A 547 8.48 5.73 3.46
N MET A 548 9.30 4.69 3.28
CA MET A 548 9.35 3.55 4.21
C MET A 548 10.17 3.87 5.46
N TRP A 549 11.16 4.77 5.33
CA TRP A 549 11.91 5.36 6.43
C TRP A 549 11.80 6.88 6.39
N GLY A 550 11.92 7.54 7.55
CA GLY A 550 12.09 8.99 7.61
C GLY A 550 13.30 9.45 6.79
N ALA A 551 13.15 10.55 6.03
CA ALA A 551 14.18 11.01 5.08
C ALA A 551 15.57 11.24 5.72
N ALA A 552 15.62 11.72 6.96
CA ALA A 552 16.87 11.90 7.71
C ALA A 552 17.58 10.57 8.00
N TYR A 553 16.83 9.50 8.25
CA TYR A 553 17.37 8.16 8.45
C TYR A 553 17.88 7.55 7.15
N ILE A 554 17.13 7.69 6.05
CA ILE A 554 17.60 7.26 4.72
C ILE A 554 18.92 7.96 4.37
N ALA A 555 18.98 9.28 4.58
CA ALA A 555 20.20 10.06 4.32
C ALA A 555 21.39 9.60 5.18
N THR A 556 21.16 9.36 6.48
CA THR A 556 22.21 8.89 7.40
C THR A 556 22.69 7.49 7.03
N TYR A 557 21.77 6.57 6.73
CA TYR A 557 22.10 5.22 6.30
C TYR A 557 22.91 5.21 5.00
N LYS A 558 22.47 5.98 3.98
CA LYS A 558 23.22 6.16 2.72
C LYS A 558 24.64 6.66 2.96
N GLN A 559 24.83 7.65 3.84
CA GLN A 559 26.17 8.14 4.18
C GLN A 559 27.06 7.05 4.80
N ILE A 560 26.51 6.20 5.65
CA ILE A 560 27.24 5.09 6.26
C ILE A 560 27.61 4.06 5.19
N VAL A 561 26.64 3.54 4.43
CA VAL A 561 26.92 2.45 3.49
C VAL A 561 27.83 2.87 2.34
N THR A 562 27.70 4.10 1.83
CA THR A 562 28.59 4.65 0.79
C THR A 562 30.03 4.78 1.29
N LYS A 563 30.24 5.03 2.59
CA LYS A 563 31.57 5.07 3.19
C LYS A 563 32.23 3.70 3.24
N PHE A 564 31.48 2.59 3.20
CA PHE A 564 31.95 1.21 3.44
C PHE A 564 31.70 0.24 2.28
N THR A 565 31.67 0.73 1.04
CA THR A 565 31.49 -0.06 -0.19
C THR A 565 32.54 -1.17 -0.41
N ASP A 566 33.74 -1.03 0.14
CA ASP A 566 34.78 -2.06 0.14
C ASP A 566 34.47 -3.22 1.10
N VAL A 567 33.72 -2.97 2.17
CA VAL A 567 33.37 -3.92 3.24
C VAL A 567 32.01 -4.56 3.02
N ILE A 568 31.00 -3.76 2.67
CA ILE A 568 29.62 -4.22 2.48
C ILE A 568 29.54 -4.98 1.15
N LYS A 569 28.95 -6.17 1.18
CA LYS A 569 28.83 -7.06 0.01
C LYS A 569 27.39 -7.39 -0.37
N ALA A 570 26.44 -7.15 0.54
CA ALA A 570 25.00 -7.29 0.29
C ALA A 570 24.19 -6.40 1.22
N GLN A 571 23.00 -6.01 0.75
CA GLN A 571 21.94 -5.34 1.50
C GLN A 571 20.61 -6.03 1.18
N LEU A 572 20.01 -6.75 2.14
CA LEU A 572 18.82 -7.59 1.93
C LEU A 572 17.70 -7.22 2.91
N PHE A 573 16.50 -6.98 2.39
CA PHE A 573 15.32 -6.52 3.15
C PHE A 573 14.06 -7.31 2.76
N GLY A 574 12.95 -7.08 3.49
CA GLY A 574 11.62 -7.65 3.27
C GLY A 574 10.54 -6.57 3.13
N HIS A 575 9.46 -6.70 3.89
CA HIS A 575 8.38 -5.74 4.17
C HIS A 575 7.45 -5.37 3.00
N THR A 576 7.99 -5.21 1.80
CA THR A 576 7.19 -4.76 0.64
C THR A 576 6.34 -5.85 0.01
N HIS A 577 6.53 -7.11 0.43
CA HIS A 577 5.96 -8.31 -0.21
C HIS A 577 6.27 -8.43 -1.71
N SER A 578 7.28 -7.70 -2.18
CA SER A 578 7.59 -7.51 -3.59
C SER A 578 9.08 -7.72 -3.84
N ILE A 579 9.40 -8.53 -4.85
CA ILE A 579 10.78 -8.85 -5.24
C ILE A 579 11.34 -7.68 -6.04
N GLU A 580 12.20 -6.89 -5.41
CA GLU A 580 12.65 -5.63 -5.99
C GLU A 580 14.12 -5.34 -5.68
N PHE A 581 14.69 -4.37 -6.39
CA PHE A 581 15.99 -3.79 -6.07
C PHE A 581 15.98 -2.26 -6.14
N ARG A 582 16.98 -1.64 -5.51
CA ARG A 582 17.28 -0.21 -5.58
C ARG A 582 18.76 0.03 -5.84
N LEU A 583 19.09 0.85 -6.82
CA LEU A 583 20.45 1.24 -7.13
C LEU A 583 20.83 2.56 -6.45
N PRO A 584 21.85 2.57 -5.58
CA PRO A 584 22.41 3.81 -5.06
C PRO A 584 22.77 4.78 -6.18
N LEU A 585 22.40 6.05 -6.04
CA LEU A 585 22.81 7.09 -6.97
C LEU A 585 24.31 7.36 -6.84
N THR A 586 24.96 7.57 -7.97
CA THR A 586 26.37 7.98 -8.05
C THR A 586 26.48 9.47 -7.74
N GLU A 587 27.68 9.97 -7.37
CA GLU A 587 27.87 11.42 -7.14
C GLU A 587 27.43 12.25 -8.36
N ASP A 588 27.71 11.77 -9.58
CA ASP A 588 27.31 12.46 -10.81
C ASP A 588 25.79 12.41 -11.02
N MET A 589 25.13 11.29 -10.70
CA MET A 589 23.67 11.17 -10.79
C MET A 589 22.96 12.03 -9.74
N ASP A 590 23.50 12.11 -8.53
CA ASP A 590 22.95 12.91 -7.43
C ASP A 590 23.03 14.43 -7.71
N THR A 591 23.93 14.85 -8.61
CA THR A 591 24.00 16.25 -9.09
C THR A 591 23.09 16.56 -10.28
N GLN A 592 22.51 15.53 -10.90
CA GLN A 592 21.57 15.70 -12.00
C GLN A 592 20.16 15.97 -11.48
N ALA A 593 19.34 16.58 -12.33
CA ALA A 593 17.92 16.66 -12.02
C ALA A 593 17.33 15.23 -12.05
N PRO A 594 16.45 14.83 -11.11
CA PRO A 594 15.92 13.47 -11.03
C PRO A 594 15.32 12.95 -12.35
N GLU A 595 14.79 13.84 -13.18
CA GLU A 595 14.33 13.56 -14.55
C GLU A 595 15.40 13.00 -15.50
N ASP A 596 16.66 13.38 -15.34
CA ASP A 596 17.74 13.07 -16.27
C ASP A 596 18.54 11.83 -15.84
N VAL A 597 18.37 11.37 -14.59
CA VAL A 597 19.14 10.29 -13.96
C VAL A 597 19.11 8.97 -14.74
N ILE A 598 17.94 8.58 -15.26
CA ILE A 598 17.74 7.31 -15.97
C ILE A 598 18.20 7.39 -17.44
N THR A 599 18.56 8.58 -17.93
CA THR A 599 19.01 8.80 -19.32
C THR A 599 20.52 8.89 -19.50
N ALA A 600 21.30 8.75 -18.41
CA ALA A 600 22.75 8.89 -18.45
C ALA A 600 23.43 7.67 -19.09
N ASP A 601 23.66 7.77 -20.40
CA ASP A 601 24.48 6.84 -21.20
C ASP A 601 25.94 6.87 -20.72
N GLU A 602 26.40 5.71 -20.24
CA GLU A 602 27.77 5.20 -20.15
C GLU A 602 28.88 6.01 -19.42
N GLU A 603 29.68 5.26 -18.65
CA GLU A 603 30.97 5.63 -18.02
C GLU A 603 30.94 6.17 -16.57
N ALA A 604 30.08 5.65 -15.70
CA ALA A 604 30.29 5.79 -14.25
C ALA A 604 31.36 4.78 -13.75
N ASN A 605 32.62 4.93 -14.20
CA ASN A 605 33.75 4.03 -13.88
C ASN A 605 34.09 3.93 -12.37
N ASN A 606 33.51 4.79 -11.53
CA ASN A 606 33.73 4.78 -10.07
C ASN A 606 32.54 4.16 -9.28
N SER A 607 31.49 3.74 -9.98
CA SER A 607 30.20 3.34 -9.38
C SER A 607 30.03 1.84 -9.21
N SER A 608 30.93 1.04 -9.78
CA SER A 608 30.97 -0.42 -9.63
C SER A 608 31.20 -0.89 -8.19
N GLN A 609 31.45 0.04 -7.26
CA GLN A 609 31.63 -0.26 -5.83
C GLN A 609 30.35 -0.03 -5.00
N LEU A 610 29.37 0.72 -5.51
CA LEU A 610 28.11 0.91 -4.79
C LEU A 610 27.36 -0.43 -4.69
N VAL A 611 26.75 -0.71 -3.54
CA VAL A 611 26.08 -1.99 -3.30
C VAL A 611 24.58 -1.78 -3.51
N PRO A 612 23.93 -2.48 -4.45
CA PRO A 612 22.48 -2.45 -4.58
C PRO A 612 21.76 -2.95 -3.32
N LEU A 613 20.55 -2.47 -3.12
CA LEU A 613 19.64 -2.94 -2.08
C LEU A 613 18.61 -3.86 -2.71
N PHE A 614 18.30 -5.00 -2.09
CA PHE A 614 17.30 -5.94 -2.58
C PHE A 614 16.21 -6.20 -1.54
N MET A 615 14.97 -6.37 -2.01
CA MET A 615 13.83 -6.82 -1.21
C MET A 615 13.38 -8.21 -1.66
N ALA A 616 13.07 -9.06 -0.69
CA ALA A 616 12.62 -10.43 -0.90
C ALA A 616 11.11 -10.54 -1.08
N ALA A 617 10.68 -11.71 -1.58
CA ALA A 617 9.28 -12.08 -1.65
C ALA A 617 8.69 -12.39 -0.26
N ALA A 618 7.37 -12.30 -0.16
CA ALA A 618 6.61 -12.77 0.98
C ALA A 618 6.10 -14.21 0.81
N ILE A 619 6.04 -14.94 1.92
CA ILE A 619 5.25 -16.18 1.99
C ILE A 619 3.76 -15.85 2.13
N SER A 620 3.40 -14.75 2.80
CA SER A 620 2.01 -14.28 2.86
C SER A 620 1.50 -13.84 1.49
N PRO A 621 0.35 -14.38 1.02
CA PRO A 621 -0.31 -13.95 -0.22
C PRO A 621 -1.38 -12.86 0.04
N ILE A 622 -1.33 -12.17 1.17
CA ILE A 622 -2.35 -11.17 1.57
C ILE A 622 -2.52 -10.05 0.55
N PHE A 623 -1.45 -9.67 -0.16
CA PHE A 623 -1.48 -8.64 -1.22
C PHE A 623 -1.51 -9.24 -2.64
N TYR A 624 -2.06 -10.44 -2.79
CA TYR A 624 -2.23 -11.12 -4.08
C TYR A 624 -0.94 -11.53 -4.79
N ASN A 625 0.23 -11.38 -4.18
CA ASN A 625 1.45 -12.03 -4.63
C ASN A 625 1.30 -13.56 -4.54
N ASN A 626 2.01 -14.29 -5.41
CA ASN A 626 2.21 -15.71 -5.15
C ASN A 626 3.10 -15.86 -3.91
N PRO A 627 2.82 -16.83 -3.02
CA PRO A 627 3.74 -17.16 -1.95
C PRO A 627 5.08 -17.62 -2.54
N ALA A 628 6.17 -16.99 -2.10
CA ALA A 628 7.48 -17.23 -2.67
C ALA A 628 8.62 -17.01 -1.66
N PHE A 629 9.77 -17.61 -1.96
CA PHE A 629 11.04 -17.42 -1.25
C PHE A 629 12.20 -17.36 -2.25
N LEU A 630 13.36 -16.89 -1.80
CA LEU A 630 14.53 -16.69 -2.66
C LEU A 630 15.70 -17.61 -2.27
N VAL A 631 16.45 -18.05 -3.27
CA VAL A 631 17.79 -18.61 -3.10
C VAL A 631 18.79 -17.67 -3.76
N TRP A 632 19.73 -17.13 -2.99
CA TRP A 632 20.80 -16.26 -3.47
C TRP A 632 22.06 -17.07 -3.70
N ASP A 633 22.70 -16.85 -4.84
CA ASP A 633 24.03 -17.37 -5.15
C ASP A 633 25.07 -16.28 -4.80
N PHE A 634 26.09 -16.60 -4.01
CA PHE A 634 27.18 -15.67 -3.71
C PHE A 634 28.55 -16.32 -3.84
N HIS A 635 29.55 -15.51 -4.16
CA HIS A 635 30.91 -16.02 -4.36
C HIS A 635 31.55 -16.39 -3.03
N ALA A 636 32.08 -17.61 -2.91
CA ALA A 636 32.62 -18.18 -1.67
C ALA A 636 33.85 -17.47 -1.06
N THR A 637 34.39 -16.43 -1.71
CA THR A 637 35.62 -15.75 -1.28
C THR A 637 35.53 -14.23 -1.38
N THR A 638 34.90 -13.69 -2.43
CA THR A 638 34.65 -12.23 -2.53
C THR A 638 33.39 -11.83 -1.78
N TYR A 639 32.51 -12.80 -1.49
CA TYR A 639 31.21 -12.64 -0.87
C TYR A 639 30.23 -11.77 -1.66
N GLU A 640 30.54 -11.45 -2.91
CA GLU A 640 29.64 -10.70 -3.78
C GLU A 640 28.43 -11.57 -4.17
N LEU A 641 27.25 -10.96 -4.19
CA LEU A 641 26.05 -11.60 -4.72
C LEU A 641 26.19 -11.78 -6.24
N LEU A 642 25.97 -13.01 -6.69
CA LEU A 642 26.09 -13.41 -8.09
C LEU A 642 24.73 -13.45 -8.77
N ASP A 643 23.71 -14.01 -8.11
CA ASP A 643 22.38 -14.19 -8.69
C ASP A 643 21.33 -14.45 -7.60
N PHE A 644 20.06 -14.45 -7.96
CA PHE A 644 19.00 -15.03 -7.15
C PHE A 644 18.00 -15.81 -8.01
N THR A 645 17.44 -16.87 -7.43
CA THR A 645 16.33 -17.64 -8.00
C THR A 645 15.13 -17.52 -7.08
N VAL A 646 13.98 -17.12 -7.63
CA VAL A 646 12.70 -17.06 -6.93
C VAL A 646 12.00 -18.39 -7.10
N TYR A 647 11.56 -18.98 -5.99
CA TYR A 647 10.71 -20.16 -5.97
C TYR A 647 9.36 -19.77 -5.40
N GLY A 648 8.28 -20.24 -6.02
CA GLY A 648 6.94 -19.91 -5.58
C GLY A 648 5.91 -20.91 -6.08
N SER A 649 4.67 -20.72 -5.67
CA SER A 649 3.55 -21.54 -6.10
C SER A 649 2.32 -20.70 -6.40
N ASN A 650 1.54 -21.12 -7.40
CA ASN A 650 0.23 -20.53 -7.67
C ASN A 650 -0.83 -21.23 -6.81
N ILE A 651 -1.50 -20.47 -5.94
CA ILE A 651 -2.48 -21.00 -4.98
C ILE A 651 -3.93 -20.96 -5.49
N SER A 652 -4.15 -20.69 -6.79
CA SER A 652 -5.47 -20.77 -7.44
C SER A 652 -5.91 -22.18 -7.86
N GLY A 653 -4.98 -23.14 -7.82
CA GLY A 653 -5.20 -24.53 -8.20
C GLY A 653 -5.74 -25.41 -7.07
N ASP A 654 -5.59 -26.73 -7.22
CA ASP A 654 -5.92 -27.68 -6.14
C ASP A 654 -4.94 -27.51 -4.97
N ILE A 655 -5.45 -26.98 -3.85
CA ILE A 655 -4.67 -26.59 -2.67
C ILE A 655 -4.01 -27.82 -2.00
N GLN A 656 -4.47 -29.04 -2.27
CA GLN A 656 -3.90 -30.26 -1.67
C GLN A 656 -2.51 -30.62 -2.21
N GLU A 657 -2.13 -30.11 -3.38
CA GLU A 657 -0.78 -30.29 -3.95
C GLU A 657 -0.30 -28.96 -4.56
N LEU A 658 0.07 -27.99 -3.72
CA LEU A 658 0.72 -26.77 -4.20
C LEU A 658 2.00 -27.12 -4.98
N ASP A 659 2.01 -26.77 -6.26
CA ASP A 659 3.14 -26.99 -7.16
C ASP A 659 4.17 -25.87 -6.99
N TRP A 660 5.04 -26.04 -6.00
CA TRP A 660 6.20 -25.17 -5.78
C TRP A 660 7.24 -25.42 -6.87
N GLN A 661 7.71 -24.35 -7.50
CA GLN A 661 8.63 -24.44 -8.64
C GLN A 661 9.52 -23.19 -8.73
N PRO A 662 10.68 -23.26 -9.43
CA PRO A 662 11.42 -22.06 -9.79
C PRO A 662 10.57 -21.20 -10.74
N LEU A 663 10.37 -19.93 -10.39
CA LEU A 663 9.61 -18.97 -11.20
C LEU A 663 10.51 -18.22 -12.17
N PHE A 664 11.62 -17.66 -11.67
CA PHE A 664 12.64 -17.03 -12.50
C PHE A 664 13.99 -16.94 -11.77
N LYS A 665 15.04 -16.74 -12.55
CA LYS A 665 16.41 -16.46 -12.10
C LYS A 665 16.85 -15.11 -12.65
N ALA A 666 17.44 -14.24 -11.83
CA ALA A 666 17.69 -12.84 -12.18
C ALA A 666 18.58 -12.70 -13.43
N SER A 667 19.66 -13.50 -13.53
CA SER A 667 20.52 -13.48 -14.72
C SER A 667 19.79 -13.78 -16.03
N THR A 668 18.79 -14.67 -15.99
CA THR A 668 18.01 -15.03 -17.18
C THR A 668 16.90 -14.03 -17.44
N ALA A 669 16.20 -13.58 -16.40
CA ALA A 669 15.08 -12.65 -16.52
C ALA A 669 15.51 -11.24 -16.92
N TYR A 670 16.66 -10.79 -16.42
CA TYR A 670 17.18 -9.43 -16.59
C TYR A 670 18.42 -9.36 -17.48
N ASN A 671 18.87 -10.49 -18.03
CA ASN A 671 20.03 -10.61 -18.91
C ASN A 671 21.31 -10.00 -18.30
N VAL A 672 21.51 -10.20 -16.99
CA VAL A 672 22.67 -9.72 -16.22
C VAL A 672 23.61 -10.87 -15.87
N SER A 673 24.92 -10.60 -15.79
CA SER A 673 25.93 -11.61 -15.43
C SER A 673 26.29 -11.64 -13.94
N SER A 674 25.89 -10.61 -13.19
CA SER A 674 25.99 -10.53 -11.73
C SER A 674 24.95 -9.55 -11.18
N LEU A 675 24.83 -9.48 -9.85
CA LEU A 675 24.00 -8.48 -9.16
C LEU A 675 24.78 -7.22 -8.76
N SER A 676 25.92 -6.97 -9.41
CA SER A 676 26.71 -5.74 -9.20
C SER A 676 25.95 -4.50 -9.70
N TRP A 677 26.29 -3.33 -9.16
CA TRP A 677 25.68 -2.07 -9.56
C TRP A 677 25.74 -1.84 -11.07
N SER A 678 26.86 -2.13 -11.73
CA SER A 678 27.03 -1.90 -13.17
C SER A 678 26.13 -2.77 -14.04
N GLU A 679 25.98 -4.06 -13.68
CA GLU A 679 25.13 -4.98 -14.42
C GLU A 679 23.65 -4.63 -14.23
N MET A 680 23.25 -4.35 -12.98
CA MET A 680 21.88 -3.94 -12.69
C MET A 680 21.55 -2.58 -13.32
N ASN A 681 22.49 -1.62 -13.35
CA ASN A 681 22.30 -0.35 -14.05
C ASN A 681 22.15 -0.54 -15.57
N SER A 682 22.88 -1.50 -16.15
CA SER A 682 22.72 -1.84 -17.57
C SER A 682 21.30 -2.34 -17.86
N PHE A 683 20.75 -3.20 -16.98
CA PHE A 683 19.34 -3.59 -17.06
C PHE A 683 18.39 -2.38 -16.94
N VAL A 684 18.63 -1.43 -16.03
CA VAL A 684 17.76 -0.24 -15.91
C VAL A 684 17.81 0.63 -17.16
N VAL A 685 18.99 0.80 -17.77
CA VAL A 685 19.15 1.53 -19.04
C VAL A 685 18.40 0.82 -20.17
N ASP A 686 18.51 -0.50 -20.27
CA ASP A 686 17.76 -1.29 -21.26
C ASP A 686 16.25 -1.18 -21.01
N ALA A 687 15.80 -1.26 -19.75
CA ALA A 687 14.40 -1.12 -19.37
C ALA A 687 13.84 0.28 -19.63
N ALA A 688 14.68 1.32 -19.58
CA ALA A 688 14.30 2.67 -19.98
C ALA A 688 14.08 2.81 -21.50
N ALA A 689 14.65 1.91 -22.30
CA ALA A 689 14.47 1.85 -23.74
C ALA A 689 13.40 0.83 -24.18
N ASP A 690 13.07 -0.14 -23.34
CA ASP A 690 12.12 -1.22 -23.64
C ASP A 690 11.11 -1.44 -22.49
N SER A 691 9.87 -0.99 -22.72
CA SER A 691 8.77 -1.14 -21.76
C SER A 691 8.42 -2.60 -21.44
N GLU A 692 8.78 -3.57 -22.29
CA GLU A 692 8.55 -5.00 -22.00
C GLU A 692 9.41 -5.48 -20.84
N LEU A 693 10.62 -4.92 -20.66
CA LEU A 693 11.49 -5.26 -19.52
C LEU A 693 10.92 -4.72 -18.21
N VAL A 694 10.32 -3.53 -18.21
CA VAL A 694 9.64 -2.97 -17.03
C VAL A 694 8.39 -3.79 -16.68
N GLN A 695 7.60 -4.20 -17.68
CA GLN A 695 6.47 -5.12 -17.50
C GLN A 695 6.90 -6.45 -16.91
N GLN A 696 7.99 -7.03 -17.43
CA GLN A 696 8.53 -8.29 -16.94
C GLN A 696 9.06 -8.16 -15.51
N TYR A 697 9.74 -7.06 -15.19
CA TYR A 697 10.18 -6.74 -13.82
C TYR A 697 8.98 -6.61 -12.87
N TYR A 698 7.96 -5.85 -13.26
CA TYR A 698 6.72 -5.73 -12.51
C TYR A 698 6.08 -7.10 -12.25
N TYR A 699 5.90 -7.92 -13.29
CA TYR A 699 5.31 -9.26 -13.15
C TYR A 699 6.12 -10.16 -12.21
N ASN A 700 7.45 -10.07 -12.31
CA ASN A 700 8.36 -10.80 -11.43
C ASN A 700 8.29 -10.29 -9.98
N SER A 701 8.00 -9.01 -9.75
CA SER A 701 7.96 -8.41 -8.42
C SER A 701 6.89 -9.05 -7.52
N GLN A 702 5.75 -9.46 -8.08
CA GLN A 702 4.68 -10.16 -7.35
C GLN A 702 4.77 -11.69 -7.48
N ALA A 703 5.98 -12.21 -7.69
CA ALA A 703 6.25 -13.63 -7.89
C ALA A 703 5.37 -14.25 -9.00
N GLN A 704 5.21 -13.52 -10.12
CA GLN A 704 4.45 -13.98 -11.29
C GLN A 704 2.98 -14.30 -10.99
N SER A 705 2.38 -13.58 -10.04
CA SER A 705 0.96 -13.73 -9.72
C SER A 705 0.09 -13.39 -10.93
N TYR A 706 -0.80 -14.30 -11.30
CA TYR A 706 -1.77 -14.05 -12.37
C TYR A 706 -2.87 -13.06 -11.96
N LEU A 707 -3.01 -12.78 -10.66
CA LEU A 707 -3.90 -11.76 -10.10
C LEU A 707 -3.26 -10.38 -10.14
N GLN A 708 -1.99 -10.27 -10.50
CA GLN A 708 -1.38 -8.99 -10.76
C GLN A 708 -1.99 -8.37 -12.03
N THR A 709 -2.30 -7.09 -11.97
CA THR A 709 -2.76 -6.33 -13.15
C THR A 709 -1.64 -6.23 -14.18
N SER A 710 -1.94 -5.83 -15.41
CA SER A 710 -0.92 -5.55 -16.41
C SER A 710 -0.36 -4.14 -16.23
N CYS A 711 0.97 -3.98 -16.17
CA CYS A 711 1.65 -2.68 -16.10
C CYS A 711 1.97 -2.15 -17.50
N GLU A 712 0.94 -1.83 -18.27
CA GLU A 712 1.08 -1.42 -19.68
C GLU A 712 0.97 0.10 -19.87
N ASP A 713 0.39 0.81 -18.91
CA ASP A 713 0.24 2.25 -18.98
C ASP A 713 1.52 2.99 -18.58
N SER A 714 1.71 4.18 -19.14
CA SER A 714 2.91 4.98 -18.93
C SER A 714 3.14 5.40 -17.47
N VAL A 715 2.07 5.45 -16.65
CA VAL A 715 2.20 5.79 -15.23
C VAL A 715 2.81 4.60 -14.50
N CYS A 716 2.23 3.42 -14.62
CA CYS A 716 2.78 2.22 -14.00
C CYS A 716 4.23 1.96 -14.43
N LEU A 717 4.51 2.07 -15.73
CA LEU A 717 5.86 1.89 -16.28
C LEU A 717 6.85 2.91 -15.69
N ALA A 718 6.48 4.19 -15.63
CA ALA A 718 7.32 5.23 -15.04
C ALA A 718 7.59 4.99 -13.55
N TRP A 719 6.57 4.56 -12.80
CA TRP A 719 6.67 4.24 -11.38
C TRP A 719 7.69 3.13 -11.12
N TYR A 720 7.53 1.98 -11.78
CA TYR A 720 8.46 0.85 -11.57
C TYR A 720 9.85 1.10 -12.14
N LEU A 721 9.98 1.84 -13.24
CA LEU A 721 11.30 2.23 -13.76
C LEU A 721 12.02 3.18 -12.80
N CYS A 722 11.33 4.22 -12.32
CA CYS A 722 11.90 5.16 -11.36
C CYS A 722 12.23 4.49 -10.03
N SER A 723 11.43 3.52 -9.60
CA SER A 723 11.68 2.84 -8.32
C SER A 723 12.95 2.02 -8.34
N MET A 724 13.48 1.59 -9.48
CA MET A 724 14.78 0.89 -9.56
C MET A 724 15.96 1.73 -9.06
N MET A 725 15.81 3.05 -8.99
CA MET A 725 16.80 3.97 -8.41
C MET A 725 16.51 4.24 -6.93
N TRP A 726 17.57 4.38 -6.13
CA TRP A 726 17.43 4.58 -4.69
C TRP A 726 17.26 6.06 -4.34
N TRP A 727 16.02 6.52 -4.31
CA TRP A 727 15.64 7.87 -3.90
C TRP A 727 15.66 8.07 -2.38
N SER A 728 15.79 9.31 -1.94
CA SER A 728 15.80 9.67 -0.50
C SER A 728 14.50 10.34 -0.06
N THR A 729 13.77 10.97 -0.99
CA THR A 729 12.55 11.73 -0.70
C THR A 729 11.44 11.40 -1.70
N PRO A 730 10.16 11.49 -1.30
CA PRO A 730 9.03 11.39 -2.23
C PRO A 730 9.10 12.43 -3.35
N GLU A 731 9.65 13.62 -3.09
CA GLU A 731 9.80 14.69 -4.08
C GLU A 731 10.77 14.30 -5.22
N ASP A 732 11.92 13.70 -4.88
CA ASP A 732 12.89 13.23 -5.88
C ASP A 732 12.30 12.10 -6.73
N TYR A 733 11.64 11.14 -6.07
CA TYR A 733 10.96 10.04 -6.75
C TYR A 733 9.88 10.56 -7.71
N THR A 734 9.02 11.47 -7.25
CA THR A 734 7.96 12.08 -8.08
C THR A 734 8.53 12.88 -9.25
N SER A 735 9.68 13.54 -9.05
CA SER A 735 10.37 14.28 -10.11
C SER A 735 10.87 13.36 -11.23
N CYS A 736 11.36 12.16 -10.88
CA CYS A 736 11.67 11.12 -11.87
C CYS A 736 10.42 10.71 -12.69
N LEU A 737 9.26 10.52 -12.03
CA LEU A 737 8.01 10.11 -12.68
C LEU A 737 7.54 11.08 -13.78
N ALA A 738 7.79 12.38 -13.59
CA ALA A 738 7.45 13.40 -14.58
C ALA A 738 8.13 13.14 -15.95
N THR A 739 9.19 12.32 -15.98
CA THR A 739 10.01 12.04 -17.16
C THR A 739 9.77 10.65 -17.76
N GLY A 740 9.29 9.68 -16.98
CA GLY A 740 8.90 8.34 -17.48
C GLY A 740 7.80 8.36 -18.55
N SER A 741 7.13 9.52 -18.73
CA SER A 741 6.27 9.85 -19.87
C SER A 741 6.97 9.79 -21.25
N ARG A 742 8.28 9.51 -21.31
CA ARG A 742 9.09 9.37 -22.54
C ARG A 742 9.41 7.93 -22.96
N LEU A 743 9.00 6.92 -22.19
CA LEU A 743 9.18 5.51 -22.56
C LEU A 743 8.57 5.27 -23.95
N GLN A 744 9.41 4.88 -24.92
CA GLN A 744 8.92 4.55 -26.26
C GLN A 744 8.32 3.14 -26.20
N ALA A 745 7.04 3.01 -26.52
CA ALA A 745 6.44 1.70 -26.74
C ALA A 745 7.26 0.95 -27.80
N SER A 746 7.66 -0.30 -27.49
CA SER A 746 8.42 -1.13 -28.43
C SER A 746 7.62 -1.22 -29.74
N THR A 747 8.14 -0.63 -30.82
CA THR A 747 7.63 -0.97 -32.14
C THR A 747 8.30 -2.28 -32.50
N ALA A 748 7.53 -3.37 -32.41
CA ALA A 748 7.95 -4.69 -32.88
C ALA A 748 8.75 -4.52 -34.18
N SER A 749 10.03 -4.89 -34.12
CA SER A 749 10.97 -4.79 -35.22
C SER A 749 10.58 -5.80 -36.30
N THR A 750 9.57 -5.47 -37.10
CA THR A 750 9.36 -6.18 -38.36
C THR A 750 10.53 -5.85 -39.27
N SER A 751 11.37 -6.85 -39.47
CA SER A 751 12.32 -7.04 -40.56
C SER A 751 11.69 -6.69 -41.92
N ALA A 752 11.58 -5.39 -42.22
CA ALA A 752 11.11 -4.85 -43.49
C ALA A 752 12.26 -4.18 -44.25
N SER A 753 13.43 -4.80 -44.25
CA SER A 753 14.59 -4.39 -45.07
C SER A 753 15.17 -5.57 -45.87
N SER A 754 14.30 -6.38 -46.49
CA SER A 754 14.72 -7.26 -47.60
C SER A 754 13.69 -7.49 -48.71
N LEU A 755 12.51 -6.86 -48.66
CA LEU A 755 11.46 -7.02 -49.69
C LEU A 755 11.18 -5.76 -50.54
N ALA A 756 11.92 -4.67 -50.33
CA ALA A 756 11.84 -3.47 -51.19
C ALA A 756 12.56 -3.64 -52.56
N GLY A 757 13.28 -4.76 -52.78
CA GLY A 757 14.00 -5.05 -54.02
C GLY A 757 13.19 -5.79 -55.11
N THR A 758 12.02 -6.34 -54.78
CA THR A 758 11.24 -7.21 -55.69
C THR A 758 9.89 -6.63 -56.13
N LEU A 759 9.50 -5.46 -55.63
CA LEU A 759 8.27 -4.75 -56.06
C LEU A 759 8.51 -3.61 -57.07
N LEU A 760 9.77 -3.30 -57.41
CA LEU A 760 10.10 -2.29 -58.43
C LEU A 760 10.24 -2.83 -59.87
N TYR A 761 10.12 -4.14 -60.09
CA TYR A 761 10.16 -4.75 -61.43
C TYR A 761 8.78 -5.15 -61.99
N ALA A 762 7.72 -5.06 -61.19
CA ALA A 762 6.36 -5.43 -61.63
C ALA A 762 5.50 -4.25 -62.12
N SER A 763 5.92 -3.01 -61.89
CA SER A 763 5.17 -1.78 -62.26
C SER A 763 5.66 -1.10 -63.54
N ILE A 764 6.74 -1.61 -64.18
CA ILE A 764 7.24 -1.10 -65.47
C ILE A 764 6.81 -2.01 -66.65
N ALA A 765 6.29 -3.21 -66.40
CA ALA A 765 5.86 -4.14 -67.45
C ALA A 765 4.37 -4.03 -67.86
N MET A 766 3.53 -3.27 -67.14
CA MET A 766 2.10 -3.11 -67.49
C MET A 766 1.74 -1.77 -68.16
N LEU A 767 2.70 -0.86 -68.38
CA LEU A 767 2.45 0.41 -69.09
C LEU A 767 2.92 0.42 -70.55
N ALA A 768 3.36 -0.73 -71.09
CA ALA A 768 3.76 -0.89 -72.50
C ALA A 768 2.77 -1.72 -73.34
N MET A 769 1.55 -1.96 -72.85
CA MET A 769 0.49 -2.62 -73.65
C MET A 769 -0.78 -1.79 -73.86
N TRP A 770 -0.85 -0.56 -73.34
CA TRP A 770 -1.88 0.42 -73.69
C TRP A 770 -1.26 1.82 -73.76
N ILE A 771 -0.43 2.05 -74.78
CA ILE A 771 -0.19 3.29 -75.58
C ILE A 771 0.97 3.01 -76.54
#